data_AF-A0A3D4TXP0-F1
#
_entry.id   AF-A0A3D4TXP0-F1
#
_cell.length_a   1.000
_cell.length_b   1.000
_cell.length_c   1.000
_cell.angle_alpha   90.00
_cell.angle_beta   90.00
_cell.angle_gamma   90.00
#
_symmetry.space_group_name_H-M   'P 1'
#
loop_
_entity.id
_entity.type
_entity.pdbx_description
1 polymer ?
#
loop_
_entity_poly.entity_id
_entity_poly.type
_entity_poly.pdbx_seq_one_letter_code
_entity_poly.pdbx_strand_id
1 'polypeptide(L)'
;MSDKINIILNGQNTTGTKGEYILDVARRHGIEIPTLCNDPRLEPFSACYVCLIEIEGNHNLQPSCSTRIAEGMKINTDNERIYKARKTALDLIMSNHYADCVAPCRERCPAGVDVQGYISLIEKGLYSEAVKVIKQTNPLPAICGRVCVRPCEAACRRNLLDEGTGVGIDYMKRFAADADLASANHYKPEVAASTGKKIAIIGAGPGGLSSAYFLQQLGHQCDIYEAQPYSGGWLRYGIPEYRLPNEIIQKETDCITELGANIFYNKKLGDNLSYKEIADKYDATILTIGSQRGTLLGCDGEDADGVFSGIDFLRNMEVTGQRYDFTGKKIVVVGGGNTAMDCCRTSLRCKSTDVKVVYRRSEAEMPANPIEIHESKLEGVEYLFLTNPIRVNKDENGKLKSMTLIRMGLGEPDASGRRRPVPVEGSEFDIEVDYILAAIGQKTDINFLEDINKYAKNGQLKPTKWGDIEADKNTLQTGIPSVFAAGDGVTGPATLIEAVGQARIASHSCHQYLTGQKVEPKAKEFLSKRDNFKKQEKDQYISRYRNQIREEMPVMEPNARVNFKEVELGYTEEQTLKETGRCLECGCTEYFDCDLKKHADKYNADQTRFAGEHKEFALNIAHPYIEIDNNKCILCSRCIRICKDVVGANALTLTKRGFETFVAPAFGDKLQDTKCESCGMCISACPTGAITENVPFKPGPVKLEKFETICGYCSVGCKLTFHHRDGFVMKVTGAEGMVNKDGNLCMYGKFGYRFINDKSRITKPLLKVNGGFEEISFEKAFEIITEKIKSVKPDENAFFAGAGLTNEEQYLIQKLARAGAKTNNVSSFHYLGGAKGYTDDSINNVPFADIKGASKVFIVGSEINRYNPVVGYMVNSTNKPVEVISINPKSTLKHKATNFNTVKSYYHFIKAVNYYLIYNGKQNSMFINDNCTGYEEYKKNLLSIKYKDLCTEACYSECDCDCACVPDFAESFNKEMNAVLIFSEKEVGSDTAREIMNLALITGKLGKTSSGIIALKQKNNSHGLFDMGIRPKTGVGQQDLSDPEFISKMKSKWKINDFPKVIDECFTKRFKKGEYKNLFIFGEDPIGCANDKSFIKEVFSKANFKVVQDVFMSETAKDADLILPASLWFETGGSFTNSQKMIQVFESALKPKVEVTSGEQLIKLLSKFGVNGINDIHEANNEALSILPTNVEMKKYNLTYTNAETSEQMFKYGCNYIMKRFDEEFEKALRK
;
A
#
# COMPACT_ATOMS: atom_id res chain seq x y z
N MET A 1 46.24 17.42 -3.89
CA MET A 1 46.61 16.27 -3.01
C MET A 1 45.52 15.23 -3.16
N SER A 2 45.85 13.94 -3.18
CA SER A 2 44.81 12.91 -3.26
C SER A 2 44.02 12.91 -1.95
N ASP A 3 42.70 13.17 -2.01
CA ASP A 3 41.82 13.08 -0.84
C ASP A 3 41.48 11.63 -0.45
N LYS A 4 42.20 10.64 -0.99
CA LYS A 4 41.98 9.22 -0.69
C LYS A 4 42.74 8.80 0.57
N ILE A 5 42.06 8.05 1.42
CA ILE A 5 42.57 7.47 2.67
C ILE A 5 42.45 5.95 2.59
N ASN A 6 43.50 5.21 2.98
CA ASN A 6 43.45 3.76 3.09
C ASN A 6 43.06 3.32 4.51
N ILE A 7 42.15 2.36 4.59
CA ILE A 7 41.69 1.73 5.84
C ILE A 7 41.64 0.21 5.66
N ILE A 8 41.56 -0.52 6.77
CA ILE A 8 41.28 -1.96 6.80
C ILE A 8 39.90 -2.15 7.41
N LEU A 9 38.93 -2.60 6.62
CA LEU A 9 37.55 -2.81 7.05
C LEU A 9 37.24 -4.31 7.03
N ASN A 10 36.95 -4.90 8.19
CA ASN A 10 36.76 -6.36 8.36
C ASN A 10 37.91 -7.20 7.75
N GLY A 11 39.16 -6.73 7.92
CA GLY A 11 40.34 -7.38 7.37
C GLY A 11 40.63 -7.09 5.88
N GLN A 12 39.77 -6.34 5.19
CA GLN A 12 39.94 -6.00 3.78
C GLN A 12 40.46 -4.57 3.59
N ASN A 13 41.50 -4.40 2.76
CA ASN A 13 42.00 -3.09 2.37
C ASN A 13 40.94 -2.33 1.56
N THR A 14 40.54 -1.17 2.06
CA THR A 14 39.46 -0.34 1.50
C THR A 14 39.93 1.11 1.40
N THR A 15 39.45 1.85 0.41
CA THR A 15 39.74 3.28 0.25
C THR A 15 38.50 4.15 0.49
N GLY A 16 38.66 5.21 1.27
CA GLY A 16 37.65 6.25 1.44
C GLY A 16 38.17 7.64 1.15
N THR A 17 37.29 8.64 1.27
CA THR A 17 37.63 10.05 1.06
C THR A 17 37.89 10.73 2.40
N LYS A 18 38.86 11.63 2.46
CA LYS A 18 39.16 12.40 3.67
C LYS A 18 37.92 13.11 4.19
N GLY A 19 37.56 12.84 5.44
CA GLY A 19 36.38 13.38 6.09
C GLY A 19 35.12 12.53 5.95
N GLU A 20 35.12 11.44 5.18
CA GLU A 20 34.00 10.50 5.08
C GLU A 20 33.77 9.77 6.42
N TYR A 21 32.51 9.50 6.77
CA TYR A 21 32.17 8.71 7.96
C TYR A 21 32.36 7.21 7.68
N ILE A 22 32.72 6.44 8.71
CA ILE A 22 32.91 4.98 8.60
C ILE A 22 31.65 4.30 8.04
N LEU A 23 30.46 4.75 8.46
CA LEU A 23 29.19 4.21 7.99
C LEU A 23 29.01 4.34 6.47
N ASP A 24 29.38 5.48 5.88
CA ASP A 24 29.21 5.73 4.45
C ASP A 24 30.19 4.89 3.62
N VAL A 25 31.43 4.76 4.09
CA VAL A 25 32.42 3.85 3.49
C VAL A 25 31.94 2.40 3.55
N ALA A 26 31.44 1.95 4.71
CA ALA A 26 30.93 0.59 4.86
C ALA A 26 29.76 0.31 3.90
N ARG A 27 28.79 1.23 3.80
CA ARG A 27 27.66 1.12 2.86
C ARG A 27 28.12 1.01 1.41
N ARG A 28 29.07 1.84 0.98
CA ARG A 28 29.63 1.81 -0.38
C ARG A 28 30.35 0.49 -0.72
N HIS A 29 30.83 -0.22 0.30
CA HIS A 29 31.48 -1.52 0.17
C HIS A 29 30.56 -2.70 0.50
N GLY A 30 29.24 -2.48 0.59
CA GLY A 30 28.26 -3.55 0.81
C GLY A 30 28.22 -4.10 2.25
N ILE A 31 28.85 -3.41 3.21
CA ILE A 31 28.87 -3.81 4.61
C ILE A 31 27.72 -3.13 5.35
N GLU A 32 26.76 -3.92 5.82
CA GLU A 32 25.60 -3.44 6.55
C GLU A 32 25.95 -3.16 8.03
N ILE A 33 26.00 -1.89 8.40
CA ILE A 33 26.01 -1.47 9.81
C ILE A 33 24.61 -0.96 10.19
N PRO A 34 23.94 -1.54 11.19
CA PRO A 34 22.57 -1.18 11.55
C PRO A 34 22.47 0.23 12.16
N THR A 35 21.41 0.95 11.80
CA THR A 35 21.16 2.32 12.27
C THR A 35 19.67 2.58 12.45
N LEU A 36 19.27 3.23 13.55
CA LEU A 36 17.88 3.69 13.73
C LEU A 36 17.75 5.22 13.67
N CYS A 37 18.71 5.96 14.22
CA CYS A 37 18.67 7.42 14.30
C CYS A 37 19.44 8.14 13.18
N ASN A 38 20.07 7.40 12.26
CA ASN A 38 20.72 7.96 11.08
C ASN A 38 19.74 8.00 9.90
N ASP A 39 19.80 9.07 9.13
CA ASP A 39 19.14 9.25 7.85
C ASP A 39 20.18 9.89 6.91
N PRO A 40 20.39 9.41 5.68
CA PRO A 40 21.39 9.97 4.77
C PRO A 40 21.20 11.47 4.45
N ARG A 41 19.98 12.00 4.65
CA ARG A 41 19.64 13.42 4.45
C ARG A 41 19.98 14.31 5.63
N LEU A 42 20.44 13.74 6.74
CA LEU A 42 20.64 14.43 8.00
C LEU A 42 22.07 14.24 8.50
N GLU A 43 22.60 15.24 9.21
CA GLU A 43 23.86 15.09 9.92
C GLU A 43 23.82 13.94 10.96
N PRO A 44 24.96 13.40 11.40
CA PRO A 44 24.99 12.37 12.42
C PRO A 44 24.41 12.83 13.78
N PHE A 45 23.68 11.95 14.46
CA PHE A 45 23.11 12.20 15.81
C PHE A 45 23.63 11.25 16.89
N SER A 46 23.97 10.01 16.52
CA SER A 46 24.58 8.99 17.39
C SER A 46 23.81 8.59 18.67
N ALA A 47 22.49 8.78 18.73
CA ALA A 47 21.72 8.49 19.95
C ALA A 47 21.27 7.02 20.12
N CYS A 48 21.13 6.25 19.04
CA CYS A 48 20.59 4.89 19.13
C CYS A 48 21.62 3.82 19.54
N TYR A 49 22.92 4.10 19.40
CA TYR A 49 24.03 3.17 19.67
C TYR A 49 24.00 1.81 18.94
N VAL A 50 23.08 1.59 18.01
CA VAL A 50 23.03 0.34 17.22
C VAL A 50 24.18 0.28 16.20
N CYS A 51 24.71 1.43 15.78
CA CYS A 51 25.81 1.53 14.80
C CYS A 51 27.23 1.40 15.38
N LEU A 52 27.37 0.88 16.60
CA LEU A 52 28.68 0.72 17.23
C LEU A 52 29.57 -0.25 16.44
N ILE A 53 30.84 0.11 16.31
CA ILE A 53 31.90 -0.68 15.69
C ILE A 53 33.16 -0.66 16.58
N GLU A 54 34.09 -1.57 16.32
CA GLU A 54 35.37 -1.62 17.01
C GLU A 54 36.48 -1.08 16.10
N ILE A 55 37.38 -0.29 16.67
CA ILE A 55 38.57 0.22 15.99
C ILE A 55 39.78 -0.31 16.75
N GLU A 56 40.71 -0.97 16.06
CA GLU A 56 41.91 -1.53 16.70
C GLU A 56 42.70 -0.43 17.41
N GLY A 57 43.11 -0.69 18.65
CA GLY A 57 43.80 0.28 19.51
C GLY A 57 42.87 1.20 20.32
N ASN A 58 41.57 1.27 20.02
CA ASN A 58 40.60 2.01 20.83
C ASN A 58 39.98 1.13 21.92
N HIS A 59 40.00 1.60 23.17
CA HIS A 59 39.38 0.88 24.28
C HIS A 59 37.84 0.81 24.15
N ASN A 60 37.19 1.88 23.68
CA ASN A 60 35.73 1.97 23.60
C ASN A 60 35.23 1.75 22.17
N LEU A 61 34.09 1.06 22.03
CA LEU A 61 33.38 0.98 20.75
C LEU A 61 32.97 2.38 20.29
N GLN A 62 33.05 2.62 18.98
CA GLN A 62 32.77 3.92 18.38
C GLN A 62 31.53 3.87 17.49
N PRO A 63 30.69 4.91 17.45
CA PRO A 63 29.58 5.00 16.52
C PRO A 63 30.10 5.22 15.09
N SER A 64 29.81 4.30 14.18
CA SER A 64 30.27 4.42 12.79
C SER A 64 29.67 5.62 12.05
N CYS A 65 28.49 6.09 12.47
CA CYS A 65 27.76 7.16 11.81
C CYS A 65 28.34 8.56 12.01
N SER A 66 29.18 8.76 13.04
CA SER A 66 29.79 10.06 13.34
C SER A 66 31.32 10.01 13.44
N THR A 67 31.91 8.81 13.37
CA THR A 67 33.37 8.64 13.35
C THR A 67 33.88 8.75 11.92
N ARG A 68 34.84 9.65 11.69
CA ARG A 68 35.49 9.84 10.38
C ARG A 68 36.65 8.86 10.19
N ILE A 69 36.89 8.46 8.95
CA ILE A 69 38.03 7.61 8.62
C ILE A 69 39.37 8.35 8.76
N ALA A 70 40.42 7.62 9.14
CA ALA A 70 41.80 8.09 9.19
C ALA A 70 42.74 7.06 8.54
N GLU A 71 43.90 7.51 8.06
CA GLU A 71 44.86 6.65 7.37
C GLU A 71 45.31 5.48 8.26
N GLY A 72 45.29 4.26 7.71
CA GLY A 72 45.67 3.03 8.40
C GLY A 72 44.66 2.54 9.45
N MET A 73 43.49 3.18 9.57
CA MET A 73 42.48 2.78 10.56
C MET A 73 41.98 1.36 10.28
N LYS A 74 41.98 0.50 11.32
CA LYS A 74 41.49 -0.87 11.25
C LYS A 74 40.16 -0.98 11.98
N ILE A 75 39.12 -1.36 11.26
CA ILE A 75 37.73 -1.32 11.72
C ILE A 75 37.15 -2.73 11.64
N ASN A 76 36.56 -3.20 12.74
CA ASN A 76 35.75 -4.42 12.78
C ASN A 76 34.29 -4.02 13.04
N THR A 77 33.38 -4.50 12.18
CA THR A 77 31.95 -4.19 12.27
C THR A 77 31.11 -5.31 12.89
N ASP A 78 31.71 -6.49 13.10
CA ASP A 78 31.02 -7.70 13.56
C ASP A 78 31.93 -8.59 14.43
N ASN A 79 31.61 -8.63 15.73
CA ASN A 79 32.18 -9.55 16.70
C ASN A 79 31.28 -9.65 17.94
N GLU A 80 31.59 -10.56 18.85
CA GLU A 80 30.78 -10.82 20.04
C GLU A 80 30.58 -9.57 20.94
N ARG A 81 31.61 -8.73 21.05
CA ARG A 81 31.57 -7.50 21.85
C ARG A 81 30.60 -6.48 21.24
N ILE A 82 30.66 -6.29 19.92
CA ILE A 82 29.74 -5.44 19.16
C ILE A 82 28.31 -6.00 19.25
N TYR A 83 28.13 -7.31 19.07
CA TYR A 83 26.82 -7.95 19.17
C TYR A 83 26.17 -7.69 20.53
N LYS A 84 26.91 -7.91 21.64
CA LYS A 84 26.42 -7.66 23.01
C LYS A 84 26.03 -6.20 23.21
N ALA A 85 26.84 -5.26 22.72
CA ALA A 85 26.54 -3.83 22.83
C ALA A 85 25.27 -3.44 22.05
N ARG A 86 25.13 -3.91 20.81
CA ARG A 86 23.94 -3.66 19.97
C ARG A 86 22.68 -4.27 20.59
N LYS A 87 22.75 -5.51 21.09
CA LYS A 87 21.66 -6.16 21.81
C LYS A 87 21.24 -5.35 23.03
N THR A 88 22.17 -4.93 23.88
CA THR A 88 21.85 -4.11 25.06
C THR A 88 21.18 -2.78 24.68
N ALA A 89 21.64 -2.12 23.61
CA ALA A 89 20.99 -0.90 23.13
C ALA A 89 19.54 -1.15 22.66
N LEU A 90 19.30 -2.26 21.95
CA LEU A 90 17.96 -2.65 21.50
C LEU A 90 17.06 -3.06 22.67
N ASP A 91 17.56 -3.83 23.64
CA ASP A 91 16.84 -4.22 24.85
C ASP A 91 16.35 -2.97 25.61
N LEU A 92 17.19 -1.92 25.72
CA LEU A 92 16.82 -0.65 26.36
C LEU A 92 15.80 0.16 25.55
N ILE A 93 15.92 0.18 24.22
CA ILE A 93 14.91 0.85 23.37
C ILE A 93 13.56 0.13 23.50
N MET A 94 13.58 -1.20 23.55
CA MET A 94 12.37 -2.02 23.62
C MET A 94 11.64 -1.93 24.96
N SER A 95 12.35 -1.64 26.05
CA SER A 95 11.74 -1.53 27.38
C SER A 95 10.80 -0.34 27.54
N ASN A 96 10.68 0.55 26.54
CA ASN A 96 9.68 1.62 26.50
C ASN A 96 8.86 1.64 25.19
N HIS A 97 8.97 0.60 24.35
CA HIS A 97 8.23 0.50 23.08
C HIS A 97 6.87 -0.19 23.29
N TYR A 98 5.87 0.56 23.78
CA TYR A 98 4.54 0.06 24.15
C TYR A 98 3.59 -0.18 22.95
N ALA A 99 3.98 -1.05 22.02
CA ALA A 99 3.23 -1.34 20.81
C ALA A 99 3.16 -2.84 20.49
N ASP A 100 2.15 -3.23 19.72
CA ASP A 100 2.01 -4.61 19.23
C ASP A 100 2.53 -4.71 17.78
N CYS A 101 3.50 -5.60 17.53
CA CYS A 101 3.95 -5.87 16.17
C CYS A 101 2.84 -6.55 15.34
N VAL A 102 2.13 -7.50 15.94
CA VAL A 102 1.01 -8.24 15.34
C VAL A 102 -0.21 -8.16 16.25
N ALA A 103 -1.40 -8.24 15.68
CA ALA A 103 -2.63 -8.25 16.48
C ALA A 103 -2.83 -9.58 17.24
N PRO A 104 -3.53 -9.55 18.39
CA PRO A 104 -3.79 -10.74 19.21
C PRO A 104 -4.60 -11.81 18.46
N CYS A 105 -5.42 -11.41 17.48
CA CYS A 105 -6.16 -12.35 16.64
C CYS A 105 -5.28 -13.21 15.72
N ARG A 106 -4.12 -12.69 15.27
CA ARG A 106 -3.10 -13.45 14.53
C ARG A 106 -2.28 -14.32 15.48
N GLU A 107 -1.89 -13.76 16.61
CA GLU A 107 -1.07 -14.47 17.62
C GLU A 107 -1.79 -15.70 18.19
N ARG A 108 -3.09 -15.56 18.51
CA ARG A 108 -3.87 -16.66 19.10
C ARG A 108 -4.29 -17.72 18.07
N CYS A 109 -4.18 -17.43 16.78
CA CYS A 109 -4.49 -18.40 15.74
C CYS A 109 -3.37 -19.47 15.67
N PRO A 110 -3.67 -20.77 15.88
CA PRO A 110 -2.65 -21.82 15.81
C PRO A 110 -1.97 -21.93 14.43
N ALA A 111 -2.72 -21.63 13.37
CA ALA A 111 -2.18 -21.54 12.02
C ALA A 111 -1.45 -20.21 11.75
N GLY A 112 -1.60 -19.19 12.59
CA GLY A 112 -0.94 -17.87 12.44
C GLY A 112 -1.50 -17.00 11.32
N VAL A 113 -2.81 -17.14 11.01
CA VAL A 113 -3.48 -16.42 9.93
C VAL A 113 -3.45 -14.90 10.15
N ASP A 114 -3.09 -14.14 9.11
CA ASP A 114 -3.05 -12.68 9.17
C ASP A 114 -4.44 -12.05 9.01
N VAL A 115 -5.17 -12.03 10.13
CA VAL A 115 -6.53 -11.50 10.22
C VAL A 115 -6.65 -10.04 9.78
N GLN A 116 -5.72 -9.19 10.21
CA GLN A 116 -5.82 -7.76 9.89
C GLN A 116 -5.48 -7.48 8.43
N GLY A 117 -4.49 -8.19 7.88
CA GLY A 117 -4.13 -8.07 6.47
C GLY A 117 -5.29 -8.40 5.55
N TYR A 118 -5.96 -9.54 5.76
CA TYR A 118 -7.08 -9.90 4.88
C TYR A 118 -8.34 -9.06 5.12
N ILE A 119 -8.63 -8.59 6.34
CA ILE A 119 -9.75 -7.65 6.57
C ILE A 119 -9.52 -6.33 5.84
N SER A 120 -8.28 -5.83 5.82
CA SER A 120 -7.91 -4.64 5.04
C SER A 120 -8.17 -4.80 3.54
N LEU A 121 -7.92 -6.00 3.00
CA LEU A 121 -8.15 -6.32 1.60
C LEU A 121 -9.64 -6.51 1.27
N ILE A 122 -10.41 -7.14 2.15
CA ILE A 122 -11.87 -7.28 2.03
C ILE A 122 -12.53 -5.89 1.98
N GLU A 123 -12.13 -4.96 2.85
CA GLU A 123 -12.66 -3.58 2.87
C GLU A 123 -12.48 -2.86 1.51
N LYS A 124 -11.46 -3.25 0.73
CA LYS A 124 -11.16 -2.66 -0.59
C LYS A 124 -11.85 -3.37 -1.74
N GLY A 125 -12.55 -4.47 -1.48
CA GLY A 125 -13.12 -5.35 -2.49
C GLY A 125 -12.11 -6.29 -3.15
N LEU A 126 -10.92 -6.48 -2.56
CA LEU A 126 -9.85 -7.33 -3.09
C LEU A 126 -9.97 -8.76 -2.52
N TYR A 127 -11.06 -9.45 -2.82
CA TYR A 127 -11.41 -10.74 -2.18
C TYR A 127 -10.44 -11.87 -2.49
N SER A 128 -10.03 -12.05 -3.75
CA SER A 128 -9.03 -13.07 -4.12
C SER A 128 -7.67 -12.79 -3.48
N GLU A 129 -7.28 -11.52 -3.33
CA GLU A 129 -6.05 -11.16 -2.62
C GLU A 129 -6.16 -11.38 -1.11
N ALA A 130 -7.34 -11.17 -0.52
CA ALA A 130 -7.62 -11.54 0.86
C ALA A 130 -7.49 -13.06 1.07
N VAL A 131 -8.04 -13.86 0.16
CA VAL A 131 -7.92 -15.33 0.17
C VAL A 131 -6.47 -15.77 -0.02
N LYS A 132 -5.70 -15.11 -0.89
CA LYS A 132 -4.25 -15.31 -1.02
C LYS A 132 -3.51 -15.10 0.29
N VAL A 133 -3.84 -14.05 1.06
CA VAL A 133 -3.27 -13.83 2.40
C VAL A 133 -3.66 -14.95 3.37
N ILE A 134 -4.92 -15.40 3.36
CA ILE A 134 -5.37 -16.50 4.23
C ILE A 134 -4.62 -17.81 3.89
N LYS A 135 -4.58 -18.18 2.60
CA LYS A 135 -3.98 -19.40 2.07
C LYS A 135 -2.46 -19.50 2.27
N GLN A 136 -1.76 -18.41 2.63
CA GLN A 136 -0.35 -18.48 3.08
C GLN A 136 -0.15 -19.35 4.33
N THR A 137 -1.19 -19.49 5.14
CA THR A 137 -1.14 -20.16 6.45
C THR A 137 -2.30 -21.12 6.68
N ASN A 138 -3.42 -20.95 5.98
CA ASN A 138 -4.59 -21.80 6.08
C ASN A 138 -5.13 -22.16 4.70
N PRO A 139 -4.90 -23.38 4.20
CA PRO A 139 -5.35 -23.80 2.87
C PRO A 139 -6.85 -24.12 2.79
N LEU A 140 -7.56 -24.12 3.93
CA LEU A 140 -8.98 -24.46 4.03
C LEU A 140 -9.82 -23.27 4.54
N PRO A 141 -9.76 -22.08 3.90
CA PRO A 141 -10.48 -20.90 4.36
C PRO A 141 -12.01 -21.04 4.36
N ALA A 142 -12.61 -21.70 3.37
CA ALA A 142 -14.07 -21.82 3.24
C ALA A 142 -14.65 -22.80 4.27
N ILE A 143 -13.97 -23.92 4.54
CA ILE A 143 -14.31 -24.83 5.65
C ILE A 143 -14.10 -24.10 6.98
N CYS A 144 -12.95 -23.44 7.17
CA CYS A 144 -12.69 -22.72 8.43
C CYS A 144 -13.73 -21.63 8.69
N GLY A 145 -14.21 -20.93 7.67
CA GLY A 145 -15.25 -19.90 7.79
C GLY A 145 -16.60 -20.40 8.30
N ARG A 146 -16.82 -21.72 8.32
CA ARG A 146 -18.06 -22.37 8.79
C ARG A 146 -17.90 -23.01 10.17
N VAL A 147 -16.80 -23.72 10.40
CA VAL A 147 -16.68 -24.63 11.57
C VAL A 147 -15.51 -24.33 12.51
N CYS A 148 -14.77 -23.25 12.30
CA CYS A 148 -13.67 -22.88 13.19
C CYS A 148 -14.19 -22.56 14.62
N VAL A 149 -13.36 -22.83 15.63
CA VAL A 149 -13.64 -22.50 17.04
C VAL A 149 -13.32 -21.04 17.39
N ARG A 150 -12.93 -20.23 16.39
CA ARG A 150 -12.74 -18.77 16.46
C ARG A 150 -11.84 -18.28 17.61
N PRO A 151 -10.64 -18.85 17.82
CA PRO A 151 -9.72 -18.41 18.88
C PRO A 151 -9.26 -16.95 18.67
N CYS A 152 -9.26 -16.51 17.41
CA CYS A 152 -9.00 -15.12 17.01
C CYS A 152 -10.07 -14.13 17.48
N GLU A 153 -11.35 -14.52 17.51
CA GLU A 153 -12.46 -13.69 17.99
C GLU A 153 -12.47 -13.63 19.52
N ALA A 154 -12.16 -14.74 20.19
CA ALA A 154 -12.01 -14.78 21.64
C ALA A 154 -10.90 -13.84 22.14
N ALA A 155 -9.78 -13.77 21.42
CA ALA A 155 -8.67 -12.85 21.72
C ALA A 155 -8.87 -11.42 21.20
N CYS A 156 -10.00 -11.11 20.56
CA CYS A 156 -10.25 -9.80 19.99
C CYS A 156 -10.39 -8.73 21.10
N ARG A 157 -9.64 -7.63 21.00
CA ARG A 157 -9.74 -6.51 21.97
C ARG A 157 -11.09 -5.79 21.94
N ARG A 158 -11.94 -6.05 20.94
CA ARG A 158 -13.33 -5.58 20.93
C ARG A 158 -14.14 -6.14 22.11
N ASN A 159 -13.77 -7.31 22.63
CA ASN A 159 -14.37 -7.88 23.83
C ASN A 159 -14.17 -7.00 25.09
N LEU A 160 -13.27 -6.01 25.02
CA LEU A 160 -13.04 -5.01 26.07
C LEU A 160 -13.93 -3.76 25.96
N LEU A 161 -14.89 -3.72 25.01
CA LEU A 161 -15.77 -2.56 24.76
C LEU A 161 -17.22 -2.75 25.25
N ASP A 162 -17.50 -3.77 26.07
CA ASP A 162 -18.86 -4.14 26.53
C ASP A 162 -19.87 -4.47 25.42
N GLU A 163 -19.38 -4.81 24.23
CA GLU A 163 -20.23 -5.20 23.11
C GLU A 163 -20.69 -6.67 23.19
N GLY A 164 -20.15 -7.44 24.13
CA GLY A 164 -20.40 -8.88 24.28
C GLY A 164 -19.88 -9.74 23.13
N THR A 165 -19.29 -9.16 22.09
CA THR A 165 -18.89 -9.86 20.86
C THR A 165 -17.62 -9.28 20.23
N GLY A 166 -16.76 -10.17 19.73
CA GLY A 166 -15.61 -9.81 18.90
C GLY A 166 -16.02 -9.36 17.50
N VAL A 167 -15.02 -9.00 16.70
CA VAL A 167 -15.20 -8.86 15.24
C VAL A 167 -15.58 -10.22 14.64
N GLY A 168 -16.54 -10.26 13.72
CA GLY A 168 -16.96 -11.44 12.95
C GLY A 168 -15.90 -11.87 11.92
N ILE A 169 -14.73 -12.24 12.42
CA ILE A 169 -13.54 -12.62 11.65
C ILE A 169 -13.84 -13.85 10.79
N ASP A 170 -14.60 -14.79 11.32
CA ASP A 170 -14.95 -16.03 10.63
C ASP A 170 -15.96 -15.79 9.50
N TYR A 171 -16.92 -14.90 9.72
CA TYR A 171 -17.95 -14.53 8.74
C TYR A 171 -17.32 -13.85 7.51
N MET A 172 -16.41 -12.91 7.73
CA MET A 172 -15.67 -12.25 6.64
C MET A 172 -14.74 -13.24 5.90
N LYS A 173 -14.15 -14.20 6.62
CA LYS A 173 -13.33 -15.26 6.00
C LYS A 173 -14.17 -16.13 5.08
N ARG A 174 -15.36 -16.56 5.54
CA ARG A 174 -16.33 -17.30 4.73
C ARG A 174 -16.72 -16.52 3.47
N PHE A 175 -17.15 -15.27 3.64
CA PHE A 175 -17.54 -14.41 2.52
C PHE A 175 -16.45 -14.33 1.44
N ALA A 176 -15.21 -14.00 1.83
CA ALA A 176 -14.11 -13.88 0.89
C ALA A 176 -13.75 -15.22 0.22
N ALA A 177 -13.77 -16.33 0.98
CA ALA A 177 -13.46 -17.65 0.47
C ALA A 177 -14.53 -18.16 -0.51
N ASP A 178 -15.82 -17.97 -0.19
CA ASP A 178 -16.93 -18.35 -1.05
C ASP A 178 -16.93 -17.52 -2.35
N ALA A 179 -16.62 -16.22 -2.26
CA ALA A 179 -16.47 -15.35 -3.43
C ALA A 179 -15.31 -15.78 -4.33
N ASP A 180 -14.15 -16.16 -3.76
CA ASP A 180 -13.00 -16.66 -4.53
C ASP A 180 -13.32 -18.02 -5.18
N LEU A 181 -13.92 -18.97 -4.44
CA LEU A 181 -14.29 -20.29 -4.98
C LEU A 181 -15.35 -20.23 -6.08
N ALA A 182 -16.20 -19.20 -6.07
CA ALA A 182 -17.18 -18.96 -7.14
C ALA A 182 -16.58 -18.27 -8.39
N SER A 183 -15.36 -17.72 -8.28
CA SER A 183 -14.68 -17.05 -9.38
C SER A 183 -14.10 -18.07 -10.37
N ALA A 184 -14.21 -17.78 -11.67
CA ALA A 184 -13.55 -18.57 -12.72
C ALA A 184 -12.01 -18.53 -12.64
N ASN A 185 -11.46 -17.55 -11.92
CA ASN A 185 -10.03 -17.36 -11.69
C ASN A 185 -9.72 -17.42 -10.19
N HIS A 186 -10.27 -18.39 -9.46
CA HIS A 186 -9.99 -18.58 -8.03
C HIS A 186 -8.50 -18.65 -7.75
N TYR A 187 -8.09 -18.17 -6.57
CA TYR A 187 -6.65 -18.10 -6.27
C TYR A 187 -6.02 -19.50 -6.15
N LYS A 188 -5.05 -19.74 -7.05
CA LYS A 188 -4.14 -20.87 -7.04
C LYS A 188 -2.71 -20.40 -6.73
N PRO A 189 -2.04 -20.96 -5.72
CA PRO A 189 -0.65 -20.63 -5.45
C PRO A 189 0.30 -21.16 -6.53
N GLU A 190 1.45 -20.50 -6.67
CA GLU A 190 2.55 -20.99 -7.49
C GLU A 190 3.21 -22.22 -6.85
N VAL A 191 3.61 -23.16 -7.70
CA VAL A 191 4.33 -24.38 -7.32
C VAL A 191 5.79 -24.24 -7.77
N ALA A 192 6.72 -24.43 -6.85
CA ALA A 192 8.15 -24.42 -7.15
C ALA A 192 8.54 -25.57 -8.10
N ALA A 193 9.72 -25.45 -8.72
CA ALA A 193 10.25 -26.52 -9.57
C ALA A 193 10.35 -27.85 -8.81
N SER A 194 10.08 -28.96 -9.51
CA SER A 194 10.06 -30.28 -8.89
C SER A 194 11.39 -30.60 -8.20
N THR A 195 11.32 -31.09 -6.97
CA THR A 195 12.49 -31.55 -6.20
C THR A 195 12.89 -32.98 -6.54
N GLY A 196 12.06 -33.70 -7.30
CA GLY A 196 12.18 -35.14 -7.54
C GLY A 196 11.84 -36.02 -6.33
N LYS A 197 11.44 -35.44 -5.19
CA LYS A 197 11.12 -36.16 -3.96
C LYS A 197 9.63 -36.49 -3.87
N LYS A 198 9.32 -37.67 -3.32
CA LYS A 198 7.96 -38.18 -3.15
C LYS A 198 7.61 -38.37 -1.68
N ILE A 199 6.40 -37.96 -1.30
CA ILE A 199 5.93 -37.99 0.09
C ILE A 199 4.58 -38.71 0.17
N ALA A 200 4.49 -39.68 1.07
CA ALA A 200 3.21 -40.31 1.41
C ALA A 200 2.57 -39.58 2.59
N ILE A 201 1.30 -39.21 2.47
CA ILE A 201 0.52 -38.57 3.53
C ILE A 201 -0.61 -39.50 3.91
N ILE A 202 -0.74 -39.82 5.19
CA ILE A 202 -1.73 -40.79 5.68
C ILE A 202 -2.91 -40.04 6.30
N GLY A 203 -4.06 -40.12 5.63
CA GLY A 203 -5.30 -39.41 5.94
C GLY A 203 -5.51 -38.15 5.10
N ALA A 204 -6.68 -37.99 4.49
CA ALA A 204 -7.13 -36.81 3.75
C ALA A 204 -8.01 -35.89 4.61
N GLY A 205 -7.77 -35.86 5.92
CA GLY A 205 -8.33 -34.86 6.83
C GLY A 205 -7.61 -33.51 6.73
N PRO A 206 -7.95 -32.54 7.60
CA PRO A 206 -7.38 -31.19 7.51
C PRO A 206 -5.86 -31.15 7.63
N GLY A 207 -5.27 -32.00 8.49
CA GLY A 207 -3.82 -32.11 8.61
C GLY A 207 -3.15 -32.62 7.33
N GLY A 208 -3.74 -33.63 6.69
CA GLY A 208 -3.18 -34.23 5.47
C GLY A 208 -3.35 -33.37 4.24
N LEU A 209 -4.55 -32.82 4.03
CA LEU A 209 -4.85 -31.84 2.97
C LEU A 209 -3.91 -30.63 3.08
N SER A 210 -3.73 -30.10 4.30
CA SER A 210 -2.82 -28.97 4.51
C SER A 210 -1.36 -29.33 4.28
N SER A 211 -0.93 -30.54 4.70
CA SER A 211 0.45 -30.98 4.48
C SER A 211 0.75 -31.12 2.98
N ALA A 212 -0.18 -31.71 2.23
CA ALA A 212 -0.07 -31.83 0.77
C ALA A 212 0.01 -30.46 0.10
N TYR A 213 -0.82 -29.51 0.53
CA TYR A 213 -0.80 -28.14 0.02
C TYR A 213 0.58 -27.47 0.19
N PHE A 214 1.14 -27.46 1.41
CA PHE A 214 2.42 -26.78 1.66
C PHE A 214 3.60 -27.48 0.99
N LEU A 215 3.61 -28.81 0.94
CA LEU A 215 4.70 -29.57 0.33
C LEU A 215 4.67 -29.50 -1.20
N GLN A 216 3.48 -29.50 -1.82
CA GLN A 216 3.35 -29.30 -3.26
C GLN A 216 3.83 -27.92 -3.69
N GLN A 217 3.52 -26.87 -2.93
CA GLN A 217 4.08 -25.53 -3.19
C GLN A 217 5.61 -25.50 -3.24
N LEU A 218 6.26 -26.37 -2.46
CA LEU A 218 7.71 -26.50 -2.40
C LEU A 218 8.29 -27.45 -3.47
N GLY A 219 7.47 -27.96 -4.39
CA GLY A 219 7.87 -28.82 -5.51
C GLY A 219 7.98 -30.31 -5.19
N HIS A 220 7.53 -30.74 -3.99
CA HIS A 220 7.54 -32.15 -3.59
C HIS A 220 6.27 -32.85 -4.03
N GLN A 221 6.38 -34.00 -4.70
CA GLN A 221 5.22 -34.76 -5.12
C GLN A 221 4.54 -35.44 -3.92
N CYS A 222 3.26 -35.12 -3.69
CA CYS A 222 2.50 -35.62 -2.56
C CYS A 222 1.40 -36.59 -2.98
N ASP A 223 1.36 -37.75 -2.33
CA ASP A 223 0.33 -38.77 -2.50
C ASP A 223 -0.36 -39.02 -1.15
N ILE A 224 -1.66 -38.77 -1.08
CA ILE A 224 -2.48 -38.94 0.11
C ILE A 224 -3.17 -40.30 0.06
N TYR A 225 -3.10 -41.07 1.14
CA TYR A 225 -3.84 -42.32 1.32
C TYR A 225 -4.96 -42.12 2.33
N GLU A 226 -6.21 -42.25 1.88
CA GLU A 226 -7.41 -42.05 2.68
C GLU A 226 -8.12 -43.39 2.90
N ALA A 227 -8.46 -43.68 4.16
CA ALA A 227 -9.14 -44.92 4.54
C ALA A 227 -10.60 -44.96 4.05
N GLN A 228 -11.23 -43.80 3.88
CA GLN A 228 -12.63 -43.67 3.49
C GLN A 228 -12.80 -43.42 1.97
N PRO A 229 -14.04 -43.47 1.44
CA PRO A 229 -14.31 -43.26 0.01
C PRO A 229 -14.07 -41.83 -0.52
N TYR A 230 -14.07 -40.82 0.36
CA TYR A 230 -13.94 -39.41 -0.01
C TYR A 230 -13.01 -38.65 0.96
N SER A 231 -12.49 -37.51 0.52
CA SER A 231 -11.61 -36.64 1.31
C SER A 231 -12.37 -35.85 2.39
N GLY A 232 -11.62 -35.22 3.29
CA GLY A 232 -12.14 -34.35 4.36
C GLY A 232 -11.99 -34.97 5.75
N GLY A 233 -11.78 -36.29 5.85
CA GLY A 233 -11.68 -36.99 7.14
C GLY A 233 -12.87 -36.64 8.04
N TRP A 234 -12.62 -36.32 9.31
CA TRP A 234 -13.69 -35.96 10.24
C TRP A 234 -14.47 -34.69 9.90
N LEU A 235 -13.99 -33.85 8.97
CA LEU A 235 -14.79 -32.73 8.46
C LEU A 235 -15.99 -33.21 7.65
N ARG A 236 -15.84 -34.31 6.90
CA ARG A 236 -16.91 -34.92 6.11
C ARG A 236 -17.71 -35.92 6.95
N TYR A 237 -17.00 -36.78 7.67
CA TYR A 237 -17.60 -37.92 8.35
C TYR A 237 -18.07 -37.62 9.78
N GLY A 238 -17.76 -36.44 10.32
CA GLY A 238 -18.07 -36.06 11.70
C GLY A 238 -18.83 -34.74 11.84
N ILE A 239 -18.98 -33.96 10.77
CA ILE A 239 -19.75 -32.71 10.76
C ILE A 239 -20.90 -32.84 9.76
N PRO A 240 -22.16 -32.62 10.16
CA PRO A 240 -23.30 -32.74 9.26
C PRO A 240 -23.33 -31.70 8.13
N GLU A 241 -23.93 -32.07 6.99
CA GLU A 241 -24.02 -31.24 5.78
C GLU A 241 -24.73 -29.88 5.97
N TYR A 242 -25.68 -29.79 6.91
CA TYR A 242 -26.38 -28.53 7.19
C TYR A 242 -25.46 -27.46 7.82
N ARG A 243 -24.29 -27.88 8.30
CA ARG A 243 -23.30 -27.03 8.96
C ARG A 243 -22.03 -26.90 8.13
N LEU A 244 -21.60 -27.98 7.49
CA LEU A 244 -20.50 -27.99 6.54
C LEU A 244 -20.88 -28.79 5.29
N PRO A 245 -21.28 -28.11 4.20
CA PRO A 245 -21.69 -28.81 2.99
C PRO A 245 -20.54 -29.63 2.39
N ASN A 246 -20.86 -30.87 2.00
CA ASN A 246 -19.94 -31.80 1.36
C ASN A 246 -19.32 -31.28 0.05
N GLU A 247 -20.07 -30.43 -0.68
CA GLU A 247 -19.61 -29.76 -1.89
C GLU A 247 -18.46 -28.78 -1.59
N ILE A 248 -18.51 -28.05 -0.48
CA ILE A 248 -17.46 -27.10 -0.09
C ILE A 248 -16.17 -27.85 0.28
N ILE A 249 -16.29 -28.97 1.00
CA ILE A 249 -15.15 -29.85 1.32
C ILE A 249 -14.50 -30.35 0.02
N GLN A 250 -15.31 -30.74 -0.96
CA GLN A 250 -14.82 -31.20 -2.24
C GLN A 250 -14.11 -30.09 -3.00
N LYS A 251 -14.71 -28.89 -3.12
CA LYS A 251 -14.09 -27.73 -3.79
C LYS A 251 -12.73 -27.34 -3.19
N GLU A 252 -12.59 -27.34 -1.86
CA GLU A 252 -11.30 -27.06 -1.23
C GLU A 252 -10.30 -28.22 -1.38
N THR A 253 -10.78 -29.46 -1.46
CA THR A 253 -9.93 -30.61 -1.83
C THR A 253 -9.43 -30.46 -3.26
N ASP A 254 -10.31 -30.08 -4.19
CA ASP A 254 -9.99 -29.91 -5.61
C ASP A 254 -8.93 -28.81 -5.81
N CYS A 255 -9.04 -27.71 -5.06
CA CYS A 255 -7.98 -26.67 -5.03
C CYS A 255 -6.59 -27.23 -4.66
N ILE A 256 -6.50 -28.30 -3.88
CA ILE A 256 -5.24 -28.94 -3.48
C ILE A 256 -4.78 -29.96 -4.53
N THR A 257 -5.70 -30.76 -5.09
CA THR A 257 -5.36 -31.72 -6.14
C THR A 257 -4.98 -31.01 -7.45
N GLU A 258 -5.54 -29.83 -7.72
CA GLU A 258 -5.12 -28.92 -8.80
C GLU A 258 -3.63 -28.52 -8.72
N LEU A 259 -3.01 -28.58 -7.53
CA LEU A 259 -1.56 -28.37 -7.37
C LEU A 259 -0.72 -29.58 -7.78
N GLY A 260 -1.34 -30.73 -8.03
CA GLY A 260 -0.70 -31.99 -8.41
C GLY A 260 -0.69 -33.06 -7.31
N ALA A 261 -1.35 -32.84 -6.17
CA ALA A 261 -1.51 -33.86 -5.14
C ALA A 261 -2.47 -34.97 -5.59
N ASN A 262 -2.09 -36.24 -5.37
CA ASN A 262 -2.97 -37.38 -5.65
C ASN A 262 -3.65 -37.86 -4.38
N ILE A 263 -4.87 -38.38 -4.48
CA ILE A 263 -5.57 -39.00 -3.36
C ILE A 263 -6.01 -40.41 -3.74
N PHE A 264 -5.60 -41.39 -2.93
CA PHE A 264 -5.94 -42.80 -3.05
C PHE A 264 -6.93 -43.19 -1.95
N TYR A 265 -8.19 -43.32 -2.31
CA TYR A 265 -9.29 -43.66 -1.41
C TYR A 265 -9.34 -45.15 -1.06
N ASN A 266 -10.03 -45.48 0.03
CA ASN A 266 -10.17 -46.85 0.55
C ASN A 266 -8.83 -47.55 0.84
N LYS A 267 -7.81 -46.78 1.26
CA LYS A 267 -6.48 -47.25 1.63
C LYS A 267 -6.20 -46.96 3.10
N LYS A 268 -6.26 -47.99 3.92
CA LYS A 268 -6.08 -47.94 5.37
C LYS A 268 -4.74 -48.57 5.76
N LEU A 269 -3.85 -47.75 6.32
CA LEU A 269 -2.55 -48.18 6.82
C LEU A 269 -2.70 -49.21 7.96
N GLY A 270 -1.94 -50.31 7.87
CA GLY A 270 -2.00 -51.42 8.83
C GLY A 270 -3.12 -52.43 8.55
N ASP A 271 -3.88 -52.26 7.46
CA ASP A 271 -4.93 -53.17 7.02
C ASP A 271 -4.69 -53.59 5.56
N ASN A 272 -5.12 -52.76 4.60
CA ASN A 272 -4.96 -53.03 3.17
C ASN A 272 -3.89 -52.16 2.48
N LEU A 273 -3.08 -51.46 3.28
CA LEU A 273 -1.89 -50.71 2.90
C LEU A 273 -0.78 -50.99 3.93
N SER A 274 0.36 -51.51 3.48
CA SER A 274 1.50 -51.77 4.35
C SER A 274 2.52 -50.62 4.32
N TYR A 275 3.21 -50.38 5.44
CA TYR A 275 4.28 -49.40 5.52
C TYR A 275 5.49 -49.79 4.66
N LYS A 276 5.70 -51.09 4.41
CA LYS A 276 6.72 -51.56 3.47
C LYS A 276 6.52 -50.96 2.08
N GLU A 277 5.29 -51.00 1.55
CA GLU A 277 4.97 -50.42 0.25
C GLU A 277 5.20 -48.91 0.20
N ILE A 278 4.97 -48.22 1.32
CA ILE A 278 5.24 -46.78 1.44
C ILE A 278 6.76 -46.52 1.47
N ALA A 279 7.49 -47.22 2.33
CA ALA A 279 8.92 -47.03 2.52
C ALA A 279 9.74 -47.35 1.27
N ASP A 280 9.27 -48.25 0.40
CA ASP A 280 9.93 -48.60 -0.87
C ASP A 280 9.68 -47.55 -1.98
N LYS A 281 8.59 -46.74 -1.89
CA LYS A 281 8.17 -45.81 -2.96
C LYS A 281 8.39 -44.33 -2.65
N TYR A 282 8.47 -43.97 -1.37
CA TYR A 282 8.47 -42.58 -0.91
C TYR A 282 9.72 -42.25 -0.10
N ASP A 283 10.21 -41.01 -0.22
CA ASP A 283 11.37 -40.51 0.52
C ASP A 283 11.02 -40.16 1.98
N ALA A 284 9.76 -39.79 2.25
CA ALA A 284 9.24 -39.45 3.58
C ALA A 284 7.75 -39.78 3.73
N THR A 285 7.29 -39.84 4.98
CA THR A 285 5.88 -40.08 5.33
C THR A 285 5.39 -39.07 6.37
N ILE A 286 4.18 -38.55 6.19
CA ILE A 286 3.49 -37.72 7.20
C ILE A 286 2.21 -38.43 7.64
N LEU A 287 2.12 -38.74 8.94
CA LEU A 287 0.97 -39.37 9.57
C LEU A 287 0.01 -38.27 10.07
N THR A 288 -1.14 -38.14 9.40
CA THR A 288 -2.18 -37.12 9.71
C THR A 288 -3.52 -37.75 10.05
N ILE A 289 -3.49 -38.83 10.83
CA ILE A 289 -4.68 -39.58 11.21
C ILE A 289 -5.53 -38.80 12.21
N GLY A 290 -6.86 -38.90 12.07
CA GLY A 290 -7.82 -38.38 13.06
C GLY A 290 -7.94 -39.30 14.28
N SER A 291 -8.62 -38.87 15.34
CA SER A 291 -9.03 -39.76 16.43
C SER A 291 -10.23 -40.62 16.01
N GLN A 292 -10.04 -41.89 15.65
CA GLN A 292 -11.07 -42.64 14.92
C GLN A 292 -12.12 -43.33 15.80
N ARG A 293 -11.81 -43.58 17.08
CA ARG A 293 -12.62 -44.44 17.96
C ARG A 293 -13.44 -43.62 18.94
N GLY A 294 -14.76 -43.73 18.88
CA GLY A 294 -15.66 -43.12 19.86
C GLY A 294 -15.57 -43.77 21.24
N THR A 295 -15.76 -42.98 22.29
CA THR A 295 -15.85 -43.49 23.67
C THR A 295 -17.31 -43.82 24.00
N LEU A 296 -17.56 -45.02 24.53
CA LEU A 296 -18.87 -45.48 25.00
C LEU A 296 -19.18 -44.96 26.41
N LEU A 297 -20.39 -45.19 26.92
CA LEU A 297 -20.94 -44.57 28.14
C LEU A 297 -20.13 -44.85 29.41
N GLY A 298 -19.44 -45.98 29.49
CA GLY A 298 -18.67 -46.43 30.64
C GLY A 298 -19.56 -46.81 31.83
N CYS A 299 -20.76 -47.33 31.58
CA CYS A 299 -21.71 -47.78 32.59
C CYS A 299 -22.30 -49.16 32.26
N ASP A 300 -22.91 -49.80 33.26
CA ASP A 300 -23.46 -51.15 33.10
C ASP A 300 -24.56 -51.19 32.03
N GLY A 301 -24.48 -52.16 31.12
CA GLY A 301 -25.46 -52.38 30.05
C GLY A 301 -25.23 -51.56 28.76
N GLU A 302 -24.10 -50.86 28.63
CA GLU A 302 -23.79 -50.01 27.47
C GLU A 302 -23.69 -50.73 26.11
N ASP A 303 -23.64 -52.06 26.10
CA ASP A 303 -23.63 -52.95 24.94
C ASP A 303 -25.04 -53.27 24.39
N ALA A 304 -26.10 -52.61 24.89
CA ALA A 304 -27.47 -52.80 24.44
C ALA A 304 -27.67 -52.40 22.96
N ASP A 305 -28.51 -53.14 22.23
CA ASP A 305 -28.92 -52.76 20.87
C ASP A 305 -29.73 -51.45 20.91
N GLY A 306 -29.31 -50.45 20.14
CA GLY A 306 -29.81 -49.07 20.21
C GLY A 306 -28.88 -48.06 20.90
N VAL A 307 -27.72 -48.49 21.44
CA VAL A 307 -26.65 -47.61 21.92
C VAL A 307 -25.58 -47.48 20.86
N PHE A 308 -25.31 -46.25 20.41
CA PHE A 308 -24.28 -45.95 19.40
C PHE A 308 -23.28 -44.95 19.94
N SER A 309 -22.03 -45.02 19.47
CA SER A 309 -21.18 -43.84 19.53
C SER A 309 -21.75 -42.76 18.62
N GLY A 310 -21.83 -41.52 19.10
CA GLY A 310 -22.33 -40.40 18.30
C GLY A 310 -21.52 -40.17 17.01
N ILE A 311 -20.24 -40.52 17.03
CA ILE A 311 -19.36 -40.40 15.86
C ILE A 311 -19.62 -41.49 14.84
N ASP A 312 -19.83 -42.73 15.30
CA ASP A 312 -20.21 -43.82 14.40
C ASP A 312 -21.59 -43.56 13.79
N PHE A 313 -22.53 -42.98 14.56
CA PHE A 313 -23.82 -42.53 14.05
C PHE A 313 -23.67 -41.54 12.89
N LEU A 314 -22.92 -40.45 13.07
CA LEU A 314 -22.69 -39.44 12.02
C LEU A 314 -21.91 -40.02 10.83
N ARG A 315 -20.83 -40.78 11.10
CA ARG A 315 -20.03 -41.41 10.05
C ARG A 315 -20.84 -42.39 9.21
N ASN A 316 -21.62 -43.25 9.83
CA ASN A 316 -22.36 -44.29 9.13
C ASN A 316 -23.42 -43.68 8.21
N MET A 317 -24.08 -42.60 8.62
CA MET A 317 -25.01 -41.87 7.75
C MET A 317 -24.34 -41.34 6.48
N GLU A 318 -23.12 -40.84 6.62
CA GLU A 318 -22.34 -40.31 5.49
C GLU A 318 -21.78 -41.41 4.59
N VAL A 319 -21.15 -42.44 5.18
CA VAL A 319 -20.53 -43.56 4.44
C VAL A 319 -21.59 -44.38 3.68
N THR A 320 -22.76 -44.62 4.28
CA THR A 320 -23.83 -45.43 3.67
C THR A 320 -24.74 -44.60 2.76
N GLY A 321 -24.75 -43.27 2.91
CA GLY A 321 -25.75 -42.39 2.29
C GLY A 321 -27.18 -42.58 2.83
N GLN A 322 -27.40 -43.48 3.80
CA GLN A 322 -28.71 -43.76 4.37
C GLN A 322 -28.93 -42.89 5.61
N ARG A 323 -30.12 -42.27 5.69
CA ARG A 323 -30.53 -41.46 6.84
C ARG A 323 -31.42 -42.31 7.75
N TYR A 324 -31.23 -42.17 9.05
CA TYR A 324 -32.12 -42.81 10.03
C TYR A 324 -33.53 -42.21 9.96
N ASP A 325 -34.53 -43.02 10.30
CA ASP A 325 -35.90 -42.54 10.52
C ASP A 325 -36.23 -42.69 12.01
N PHE A 326 -36.24 -41.56 12.71
CA PHE A 326 -36.56 -41.46 14.14
C PHE A 326 -37.98 -40.93 14.38
N THR A 327 -38.87 -41.05 13.39
CA THR A 327 -40.29 -40.71 13.55
C THR A 327 -40.88 -41.45 14.76
N GLY A 328 -41.34 -40.69 15.75
CA GLY A 328 -41.93 -41.22 16.99
C GLY A 328 -40.94 -41.88 17.96
N LYS A 329 -39.62 -41.66 17.81
CA LYS A 329 -38.56 -42.25 18.66
C LYS A 329 -37.98 -41.22 19.64
N LYS A 330 -37.75 -41.65 20.88
CA LYS A 330 -37.10 -40.89 21.95
C LYS A 330 -35.59 -41.07 21.90
N ILE A 331 -34.84 -39.98 21.71
CA ILE A 331 -33.40 -40.00 21.52
C ILE A 331 -32.70 -39.32 22.69
N VAL A 332 -31.72 -39.97 23.30
CA VAL A 332 -30.86 -39.38 24.32
C VAL A 332 -29.44 -39.23 23.80
N VAL A 333 -28.91 -38.01 23.81
CA VAL A 333 -27.50 -37.73 23.49
C VAL A 333 -26.74 -37.48 24.79
N VAL A 334 -25.71 -38.29 25.07
CA VAL A 334 -24.89 -38.14 26.28
C VAL A 334 -23.60 -37.41 25.91
N GLY A 335 -23.42 -36.20 26.42
CA GLY A 335 -22.25 -35.37 26.13
C GLY A 335 -22.56 -33.88 26.05
N GLY A 336 -21.52 -33.05 25.96
CA GLY A 336 -21.67 -31.59 25.88
C GLY A 336 -20.75 -30.89 24.88
N GLY A 337 -20.07 -31.65 24.01
CA GLY A 337 -19.19 -31.11 22.97
C GLY A 337 -19.90 -30.88 21.64
N ASN A 338 -19.18 -30.35 20.64
CA ASN A 338 -19.76 -30.08 19.31
C ASN A 338 -20.38 -31.33 18.68
N THR A 339 -19.73 -32.49 18.79
CA THR A 339 -20.30 -33.77 18.33
C THR A 339 -21.65 -34.08 18.96
N ALA A 340 -21.87 -33.73 20.23
CA ALA A 340 -23.17 -33.93 20.88
C ALA A 340 -24.24 -33.01 20.26
N MET A 341 -23.88 -31.76 19.95
CA MET A 341 -24.77 -30.81 19.28
C MET A 341 -25.10 -31.26 17.85
N ASP A 342 -24.10 -31.74 17.13
CA ASP A 342 -24.25 -32.29 15.79
C ASP A 342 -25.17 -33.53 15.82
N CYS A 343 -25.02 -34.42 16.81
CA CYS A 343 -25.88 -35.59 16.99
C CYS A 343 -27.34 -35.22 17.30
N CYS A 344 -27.59 -34.30 18.23
CA CYS A 344 -28.97 -33.96 18.64
C CYS A 344 -29.71 -33.23 17.50
N ARG A 345 -29.07 -32.26 16.85
CA ARG A 345 -29.65 -31.51 15.72
C ARG A 345 -29.81 -32.38 14.47
N THR A 346 -28.93 -33.36 14.26
CA THR A 346 -29.11 -34.37 13.20
C THR A 346 -30.28 -35.30 13.50
N SER A 347 -30.49 -35.67 14.76
CA SER A 347 -31.62 -36.52 15.17
C SER A 347 -32.98 -35.86 14.92
N LEU A 348 -33.09 -34.54 15.14
CA LEU A 348 -34.28 -33.75 14.76
C LEU A 348 -34.53 -33.76 13.25
N ARG A 349 -33.47 -33.62 12.45
CA ARG A 349 -33.54 -33.72 10.97
C ARG A 349 -33.88 -35.12 10.48
N CYS A 350 -33.60 -36.13 11.29
CA CYS A 350 -34.06 -37.50 11.12
C CYS A 350 -35.49 -37.73 11.67
N LYS A 351 -36.28 -36.65 11.84
CA LYS A 351 -37.70 -36.64 12.22
C LYS A 351 -38.02 -37.01 13.67
N SER A 352 -37.03 -37.06 14.57
CA SER A 352 -37.33 -37.16 16.00
C SER A 352 -37.96 -35.86 16.49
N THR A 353 -38.99 -35.98 17.33
CA THR A 353 -39.63 -34.85 18.04
C THR A 353 -39.31 -34.84 19.53
N ASP A 354 -38.54 -35.81 20.02
CA ASP A 354 -38.16 -35.95 21.44
C ASP A 354 -36.67 -36.28 21.54
N VAL A 355 -35.85 -35.23 21.63
CA VAL A 355 -34.39 -35.31 21.71
C VAL A 355 -33.91 -34.64 23.00
N LYS A 356 -33.27 -35.42 23.87
CA LYS A 356 -32.74 -34.96 25.16
C LYS A 356 -31.21 -35.03 25.19
N VAL A 357 -30.55 -33.98 25.67
CA VAL A 357 -29.11 -33.97 25.94
C VAL A 357 -28.87 -34.19 27.42
N VAL A 358 -28.16 -35.26 27.79
CA VAL A 358 -27.73 -35.54 29.16
C VAL A 358 -26.30 -35.05 29.34
N TYR A 359 -26.10 -34.09 30.26
CA TYR A 359 -24.79 -33.54 30.54
C TYR A 359 -24.53 -33.45 32.05
N ARG A 360 -23.39 -34.02 32.48
CA ARG A 360 -23.01 -34.15 33.89
C ARG A 360 -22.64 -32.83 34.58
N ARG A 361 -22.59 -31.70 33.87
CA ARG A 361 -22.31 -30.36 34.40
C ARG A 361 -23.40 -29.37 33.98
N SER A 362 -23.24 -28.09 34.30
CA SER A 362 -24.13 -27.03 33.82
C SER A 362 -23.77 -26.59 32.40
N GLU A 363 -24.63 -25.78 31.79
CA GLU A 363 -24.40 -25.18 30.47
C GLU A 363 -23.08 -24.41 30.38
N ALA A 364 -22.71 -23.69 31.44
CA ALA A 364 -21.50 -22.87 31.48
C ALA A 364 -20.20 -23.70 31.31
N GLU A 365 -20.24 -25.00 31.62
CA GLU A 365 -19.09 -25.89 31.43
C GLU A 365 -19.18 -26.75 30.16
N MET A 366 -20.17 -26.53 29.28
CA MET A 366 -20.26 -27.25 28.01
C MET A 366 -19.09 -26.86 27.08
N PRO A 367 -18.34 -27.84 26.52
CA PRO A 367 -17.27 -27.56 25.57
C PRO A 367 -17.74 -27.23 24.14
N ALA A 368 -19.02 -27.40 23.81
CA ALA A 368 -19.57 -27.01 22.51
C ALA A 368 -19.53 -25.49 22.30
N ASN A 369 -19.51 -25.07 21.03
CA ASN A 369 -19.61 -23.65 20.70
C ASN A 369 -20.96 -23.11 21.20
N PRO A 370 -21.01 -22.00 21.96
CA PRO A 370 -22.25 -21.43 22.49
C PRO A 370 -23.35 -21.22 21.44
N ILE A 371 -22.98 -20.89 20.20
CA ILE A 371 -23.96 -20.71 19.11
C ILE A 371 -24.66 -22.04 18.78
N GLU A 372 -23.96 -23.17 18.79
CA GLU A 372 -24.56 -24.48 18.51
C GLU A 372 -25.53 -24.91 19.62
N ILE A 373 -25.20 -24.58 20.87
CA ILE A 373 -26.08 -24.81 22.02
C ILE A 373 -27.35 -23.96 21.86
N HIS A 374 -27.20 -22.67 21.54
CA HIS A 374 -28.33 -21.77 21.32
C HIS A 374 -29.25 -22.24 20.18
N GLU A 375 -28.68 -22.53 19.01
CA GLU A 375 -29.42 -22.97 17.83
C GLU A 375 -30.13 -24.32 18.07
N SER A 376 -29.52 -25.25 18.81
CA SER A 376 -30.17 -26.52 19.14
C SER A 376 -31.40 -26.36 20.04
N LYS A 377 -31.38 -25.40 20.97
CA LYS A 377 -32.54 -25.09 21.83
C LYS A 377 -33.68 -24.47 21.03
N LEU A 378 -33.36 -23.58 20.09
CA LEU A 378 -34.34 -23.01 19.15
C LEU A 378 -34.99 -24.08 18.26
N GLU A 379 -34.24 -25.14 17.93
CA GLU A 379 -34.75 -26.30 17.18
C GLU A 379 -35.54 -27.30 18.06
N GLY A 380 -35.63 -27.10 19.37
CA GLY A 380 -36.46 -27.90 20.28
C GLY A 380 -35.73 -29.00 21.06
N VAL A 381 -34.40 -28.97 21.15
CA VAL A 381 -33.63 -29.92 21.98
C VAL A 381 -33.81 -29.61 23.47
N GLU A 382 -34.17 -30.63 24.26
CA GLU A 382 -34.30 -30.54 25.71
C GLU A 382 -32.98 -30.90 26.41
N TYR A 383 -32.64 -30.22 27.51
CA TYR A 383 -31.38 -30.41 28.23
C TYR A 383 -31.58 -30.89 29.66
N LEU A 384 -30.98 -32.04 29.98
CA LEU A 384 -30.86 -32.58 31.33
C LEU A 384 -29.45 -32.30 31.85
N PHE A 385 -29.25 -31.06 32.34
CA PHE A 385 -28.01 -30.65 33.00
C PHE A 385 -27.84 -31.33 34.35
N LEU A 386 -26.60 -31.31 34.87
CA LEU A 386 -26.27 -31.88 36.17
C LEU A 386 -26.79 -33.32 36.31
N THR A 387 -26.67 -34.09 35.24
CA THR A 387 -27.23 -35.44 35.16
C THR A 387 -26.25 -36.35 34.44
N ASN A 388 -25.99 -37.55 34.98
CA ASN A 388 -25.04 -38.50 34.41
C ASN A 388 -25.67 -39.90 34.32
N PRO A 389 -25.45 -40.66 33.24
CA PRO A 389 -25.92 -42.05 33.16
C PRO A 389 -25.08 -42.97 34.06
N ILE A 390 -25.76 -43.89 34.76
CA ILE A 390 -25.12 -44.91 35.61
C ILE A 390 -25.48 -46.34 35.21
N ARG A 391 -26.58 -46.54 34.47
CA ARG A 391 -26.97 -47.86 33.94
C ARG A 391 -27.87 -47.74 32.71
N VAL A 392 -27.70 -48.64 31.75
CA VAL A 392 -28.59 -48.84 30.60
C VAL A 392 -29.44 -50.10 30.85
N ASN A 393 -30.76 -49.95 30.83
CA ASN A 393 -31.69 -51.04 31.12
C ASN A 393 -32.14 -51.71 29.80
N LYS A 394 -31.89 -53.01 29.69
CA LYS A 394 -32.24 -53.84 28.52
C LYS A 394 -33.62 -54.49 28.67
N ASP A 395 -34.27 -54.77 27.56
CA ASP A 395 -35.42 -55.69 27.49
C ASP A 395 -34.96 -57.16 27.44
N GLU A 396 -35.92 -58.09 27.40
CA GLU A 396 -35.67 -59.54 27.37
C GLU A 396 -34.90 -60.00 26.12
N ASN A 397 -34.83 -59.19 25.07
CA ASN A 397 -34.11 -59.45 23.82
C ASN A 397 -32.75 -58.74 23.75
N GLY A 398 -32.32 -58.07 24.82
CA GLY A 398 -31.05 -57.33 24.87
C GLY A 398 -31.10 -55.94 24.23
N LYS A 399 -32.30 -55.44 23.87
CA LYS A 399 -32.51 -54.12 23.27
C LYS A 399 -32.70 -53.05 24.34
N LEU A 400 -32.29 -51.83 24.04
CA LEU A 400 -32.49 -50.66 24.89
C LEU A 400 -33.99 -50.43 25.21
N LYS A 401 -34.32 -50.28 26.50
CA LYS A 401 -35.67 -49.94 27.00
C LYS A 401 -35.71 -48.62 27.77
N SER A 402 -34.75 -48.42 28.68
CA SER A 402 -34.66 -47.19 29.49
C SER A 402 -33.22 -46.95 29.96
N MET A 403 -32.95 -45.75 30.49
CA MET A 403 -31.65 -45.39 31.06
C MET A 403 -31.84 -44.87 32.50
N THR A 404 -31.03 -45.38 33.42
CA THR A 404 -30.96 -44.88 34.80
C THR A 404 -29.93 -43.75 34.87
N LEU A 405 -30.40 -42.59 35.32
CA LEU A 405 -29.64 -41.36 35.49
C LEU A 405 -29.48 -41.04 36.97
N ILE A 406 -28.38 -40.36 37.32
CA ILE A 406 -28.16 -39.79 38.66
C ILE A 406 -27.98 -38.28 38.56
N ARG A 407 -28.47 -37.52 39.56
CA ARG A 407 -28.21 -36.07 39.63
C ARG A 407 -26.78 -35.80 40.10
N MET A 408 -26.23 -34.69 39.64
CA MET A 408 -24.86 -34.24 39.90
C MET A 408 -24.87 -32.87 40.59
N GLY A 409 -23.93 -32.64 41.49
CA GLY A 409 -23.53 -31.32 41.99
C GLY A 409 -22.23 -30.85 41.33
N LEU A 410 -21.92 -29.56 41.46
CA LEU A 410 -20.65 -28.99 41.02
C LEU A 410 -19.69 -28.86 42.20
N GLY A 411 -18.60 -29.60 42.18
CA GLY A 411 -17.47 -29.47 43.10
C GLY A 411 -16.46 -28.40 42.65
N GLU A 412 -15.25 -28.47 43.20
CA GLU A 412 -14.13 -27.60 42.83
C GLU A 412 -13.72 -27.77 41.35
N PRO A 413 -13.19 -26.72 40.70
CA PRO A 413 -12.61 -26.80 39.37
C PRO A 413 -11.55 -27.90 39.22
N ASP A 414 -11.55 -28.58 38.07
CA ASP A 414 -10.48 -29.47 37.63
C ASP A 414 -9.30 -28.67 37.03
N ALA A 415 -8.24 -29.37 36.60
CA ALA A 415 -7.06 -28.74 36.02
C ALA A 415 -7.34 -27.97 34.71
N SER A 416 -8.51 -28.18 34.08
CA SER A 416 -8.97 -27.40 32.93
C SER A 416 -9.78 -26.16 33.33
N GLY A 417 -9.96 -25.90 34.62
CA GLY A 417 -10.76 -24.80 35.17
C GLY A 417 -12.27 -25.09 35.22
N ARG A 418 -12.73 -26.26 34.75
CA ARG A 418 -14.15 -26.64 34.77
C ARG A 418 -14.51 -27.29 36.09
N ARG A 419 -15.66 -26.94 36.67
CA ARG A 419 -16.12 -27.56 37.93
C ARG A 419 -16.29 -29.07 37.79
N ARG A 420 -15.80 -29.83 38.78
CA ARG A 420 -15.91 -31.29 38.79
C ARG A 420 -17.35 -31.70 39.05
N PRO A 421 -17.92 -32.64 38.28
CA PRO A 421 -19.23 -33.18 38.57
C PRO A 421 -19.12 -34.18 39.73
N VAL A 422 -19.97 -34.05 40.75
CA VAL A 422 -20.00 -34.92 41.94
C VAL A 422 -21.39 -35.58 42.01
N PRO A 423 -21.51 -36.91 42.09
CA PRO A 423 -22.82 -37.57 42.21
C PRO A 423 -23.56 -37.14 43.47
N VAL A 424 -24.88 -36.95 43.36
CA VAL A 424 -25.77 -36.78 44.52
C VAL A 424 -26.36 -38.15 44.85
N GLU A 425 -25.87 -38.79 45.90
CA GLU A 425 -26.31 -40.14 46.30
C GLU A 425 -27.83 -40.19 46.58
N GLY A 426 -28.50 -41.25 46.12
CA GLY A 426 -29.94 -41.45 46.32
C GLY A 426 -30.85 -40.64 45.38
N SER A 427 -30.29 -40.05 44.33
CA SER A 427 -31.02 -39.21 43.36
C SER A 427 -31.30 -39.89 42.02
N GLU A 428 -31.23 -41.22 41.97
CA GLU A 428 -31.38 -42.02 40.77
C GLU A 428 -32.82 -42.00 40.23
N PHE A 429 -32.98 -41.87 38.91
CA PHE A 429 -34.28 -41.94 38.23
C PHE A 429 -34.14 -42.51 36.82
N ASP A 430 -35.19 -43.13 36.32
CA ASP A 430 -35.22 -43.74 34.99
C ASP A 430 -35.91 -42.83 33.97
N ILE A 431 -35.40 -42.84 32.73
CA ILE A 431 -36.06 -42.27 31.56
C ILE A 431 -36.22 -43.33 30.46
N GLU A 432 -37.38 -43.36 29.81
CA GLU A 432 -37.59 -44.19 28.61
C GLU A 432 -36.83 -43.61 27.41
N VAL A 433 -36.13 -44.47 26.67
CA VAL A 433 -35.31 -44.06 25.52
C VAL A 433 -35.28 -45.20 24.49
N ASP A 434 -35.44 -44.86 23.21
CA ASP A 434 -35.32 -45.81 22.10
C ASP A 434 -33.88 -45.91 21.57
N TYR A 435 -33.12 -44.80 21.62
CA TYR A 435 -31.75 -44.73 21.15
C TYR A 435 -30.87 -43.83 22.03
N ILE A 436 -29.65 -44.26 22.30
CA ILE A 436 -28.64 -43.48 23.01
C ILE A 436 -27.44 -43.20 22.10
N LEU A 437 -27.06 -41.93 21.99
CA LEU A 437 -25.87 -41.48 21.26
C LEU A 437 -24.79 -41.01 22.25
N ALA A 438 -23.75 -41.81 22.43
CA ALA A 438 -22.62 -41.50 23.30
C ALA A 438 -21.61 -40.57 22.61
N ALA A 439 -21.61 -39.29 23.00
CA ALA A 439 -20.75 -38.22 22.45
C ALA A 439 -19.80 -37.67 23.52
N ILE A 440 -19.07 -38.56 24.20
CA ILE A 440 -18.24 -38.23 25.38
C ILE A 440 -16.73 -38.21 25.14
N GLY A 441 -16.28 -38.34 23.89
CA GLY A 441 -14.87 -38.21 23.50
C GLY A 441 -14.44 -39.20 22.43
N GLN A 442 -13.24 -38.97 21.88
CA GLN A 442 -12.64 -39.82 20.85
C GLN A 442 -11.24 -40.24 21.28
N LYS A 443 -10.75 -41.37 20.74
CA LYS A 443 -9.40 -41.86 20.93
C LYS A 443 -8.76 -42.18 19.59
N THR A 444 -7.46 -41.96 19.50
CA THR A 444 -6.63 -42.34 18.36
C THR A 444 -6.44 -43.84 18.33
N ASP A 445 -6.54 -44.42 17.15
CA ASP A 445 -6.27 -45.83 16.89
C ASP A 445 -4.96 -45.97 16.09
N ILE A 446 -3.93 -46.55 16.71
CA ILE A 446 -2.57 -46.68 16.16
C ILE A 446 -2.18 -48.13 15.87
N ASN A 447 -3.13 -48.98 15.45
CA ASN A 447 -2.90 -50.41 15.19
C ASN A 447 -1.83 -50.71 14.11
N PHE A 448 -1.37 -49.71 13.36
CA PHE A 448 -0.30 -49.82 12.36
C PHE A 448 1.12 -49.65 12.96
N LEU A 449 1.26 -49.41 14.27
CA LEU A 449 2.55 -49.14 14.91
C LEU A 449 3.55 -50.30 14.72
N GLU A 450 3.08 -51.54 14.85
CA GLU A 450 3.92 -52.73 14.63
C GLU A 450 4.39 -52.84 13.17
N ASP A 451 3.51 -52.56 12.22
CA ASP A 451 3.82 -52.60 10.80
C ASP A 451 4.88 -51.54 10.43
N ILE A 452 4.75 -50.31 10.93
CA ILE A 452 5.77 -49.27 10.74
C ILE A 452 7.11 -49.69 11.36
N ASN A 453 7.11 -50.10 12.63
CA ASN A 453 8.34 -50.43 13.36
C ASN A 453 9.07 -51.64 12.78
N LYS A 454 8.35 -52.58 12.15
CA LYS A 454 8.93 -53.74 11.49
C LYS A 454 9.75 -53.39 10.24
N TYR A 455 9.34 -52.36 9.49
CA TYR A 455 9.97 -52.00 8.21
C TYR A 455 10.73 -50.67 8.23
N ALA A 456 10.68 -49.91 9.33
CA ALA A 456 11.48 -48.71 9.52
C ALA A 456 12.98 -49.04 9.58
N LYS A 457 13.80 -48.29 8.82
CA LYS A 457 15.26 -48.53 8.75
C LYS A 457 16.01 -47.96 9.95
N ASN A 458 15.60 -46.79 10.45
CA ASN A 458 16.28 -46.04 11.50
C ASN A 458 15.27 -45.50 12.51
N GLY A 459 15.30 -46.01 13.74
CA GLY A 459 14.41 -45.57 14.82
C GLY A 459 13.10 -46.34 14.89
N GLN A 460 12.21 -45.90 15.78
CA GLN A 460 10.91 -46.53 16.03
C GLN A 460 9.85 -45.49 16.38
N LEU A 461 8.62 -45.73 15.95
CA LEU A 461 7.43 -45.03 16.36
C LEU A 461 6.99 -45.53 17.75
N LYS A 462 6.69 -44.59 18.65
CA LYS A 462 6.27 -44.89 20.02
C LYS A 462 4.93 -44.24 20.32
N PRO A 463 4.08 -44.90 21.13
CA PRO A 463 2.89 -44.26 21.66
C PRO A 463 3.25 -43.38 22.87
N THR A 464 2.52 -42.28 23.04
CA THR A 464 2.52 -41.52 24.29
C THR A 464 1.76 -42.30 25.37
N LYS A 465 1.81 -41.82 26.63
CA LYS A 465 1.04 -42.38 27.74
C LYS A 465 -0.49 -42.40 27.53
N TRP A 466 -0.98 -41.66 26.54
CA TRP A 466 -2.41 -41.54 26.21
C TRP A 466 -2.82 -42.40 25.00
N GLY A 467 -1.86 -43.06 24.34
CA GLY A 467 -2.08 -43.88 23.14
C GLY A 467 -1.96 -43.14 21.81
N ASP A 468 -1.62 -41.84 21.82
CA ASP A 468 -1.33 -41.05 20.61
C ASP A 468 0.12 -41.23 20.13
N ILE A 469 0.47 -40.75 18.94
CA ILE A 469 1.81 -40.84 18.34
C ILE A 469 2.78 -39.87 19.04
N GLU A 470 3.94 -40.38 19.50
CA GLU A 470 5.02 -39.55 20.03
C GLU A 470 5.79 -38.83 18.90
N ALA A 471 5.84 -37.50 18.97
CA ALA A 471 6.61 -36.64 18.07
C ALA A 471 7.22 -35.45 18.85
N ASP A 472 8.31 -34.89 18.33
CA ASP A 472 8.90 -33.68 18.90
C ASP A 472 7.93 -32.50 18.84
N LYS A 473 7.80 -31.73 19.92
CA LYS A 473 6.76 -30.69 20.03
C LYS A 473 6.95 -29.50 19.09
N ASN A 474 8.17 -29.23 18.63
CA ASN A 474 8.48 -28.04 17.85
C ASN A 474 8.74 -28.34 16.37
N THR A 475 9.10 -29.58 16.04
CA THR A 475 9.41 -30.04 14.68
C THR A 475 8.42 -31.09 14.18
N LEU A 476 7.67 -31.74 15.07
CA LEU A 476 6.74 -32.84 14.75
C LEU A 476 7.39 -34.05 14.05
N GLN A 477 8.72 -34.16 14.15
CA GLN A 477 9.45 -35.34 13.72
C GLN A 477 9.25 -36.47 14.75
N THR A 478 9.02 -37.68 14.28
CA THR A 478 8.87 -38.86 15.16
C THR A 478 10.24 -39.46 15.50
N GLY A 479 10.25 -40.57 16.25
CA GLY A 479 11.47 -41.35 16.49
C GLY A 479 12.10 -41.97 15.21
N ILE A 480 11.41 -41.92 14.07
CA ILE A 480 11.93 -42.32 12.75
C ILE A 480 12.19 -41.04 11.93
N PRO A 481 13.43 -40.76 11.49
CA PRO A 481 13.77 -39.48 10.84
C PRO A 481 12.97 -39.15 9.58
N SER A 482 12.56 -40.16 8.80
CA SER A 482 11.75 -40.01 7.59
C SER A 482 10.25 -39.93 7.83
N VAL A 483 9.80 -40.01 9.09
CA VAL A 483 8.37 -40.02 9.46
C VAL A 483 8.04 -38.84 10.38
N PHE A 484 7.03 -38.08 10.00
CA PHE A 484 6.48 -36.95 10.75
C PHE A 484 5.03 -37.25 11.13
N ALA A 485 4.50 -36.63 12.18
CA ALA A 485 3.11 -36.81 12.59
C ALA A 485 2.46 -35.47 12.94
N ALA A 486 1.20 -35.27 12.55
CA ALA A 486 0.46 -34.03 12.79
C ALA A 486 -1.05 -34.28 12.94
N GLY A 487 -1.75 -33.32 13.53
CA GLY A 487 -3.19 -33.41 13.81
C GLY A 487 -3.49 -34.27 15.04
N ASP A 488 -4.73 -34.77 15.09
CA ASP A 488 -5.24 -35.50 16.26
C ASP A 488 -4.38 -36.69 16.66
N GLY A 489 -3.73 -37.33 15.68
CA GLY A 489 -2.82 -38.45 15.93
C GLY A 489 -1.65 -38.14 16.87
N VAL A 490 -1.30 -36.87 17.11
CA VAL A 490 -0.24 -36.46 18.04
C VAL A 490 -0.80 -35.89 19.35
N THR A 491 -1.88 -35.11 19.28
CA THR A 491 -2.41 -34.37 20.43
C THR A 491 -3.63 -34.99 21.09
N GLY A 492 -4.19 -36.04 20.51
CA GLY A 492 -5.60 -36.40 20.71
C GLY A 492 -6.53 -35.41 19.98
N PRO A 493 -7.86 -35.54 20.16
CA PRO A 493 -8.85 -34.73 19.45
C PRO A 493 -8.58 -33.23 19.58
N ALA A 494 -8.15 -32.60 18.48
CA ALA A 494 -7.80 -31.20 18.41
C ALA A 494 -8.78 -30.44 17.51
N THR A 495 -8.64 -29.13 17.45
CA THR A 495 -9.47 -28.29 16.59
C THR A 495 -8.91 -28.28 15.17
N LEU A 496 -9.79 -28.09 14.17
CA LEU A 496 -9.41 -27.99 12.75
C LEU A 496 -8.18 -27.08 12.52
N ILE A 497 -8.20 -25.88 13.12
CA ILE A 497 -7.14 -24.89 12.91
C ILE A 497 -5.81 -25.27 13.56
N GLU A 498 -5.82 -26.09 14.61
CA GLU A 498 -4.61 -26.67 15.23
C GLU A 498 -3.99 -27.73 14.32
N ALA A 499 -4.82 -28.58 13.69
CA ALA A 499 -4.34 -29.55 12.70
C ALA A 499 -3.68 -28.86 11.50
N VAL A 500 -4.25 -27.75 11.01
CA VAL A 500 -3.63 -26.90 9.98
C VAL A 500 -2.29 -26.33 10.47
N GLY A 501 -2.23 -25.81 11.71
CA GLY A 501 -1.01 -25.28 12.31
C GLY A 501 0.10 -26.33 12.43
N GLN A 502 -0.23 -27.55 12.85
CA GLN A 502 0.72 -28.66 12.92
C GLN A 502 1.16 -29.15 11.54
N ALA A 503 0.26 -29.23 10.57
CA ALA A 503 0.60 -29.59 9.20
C ALA A 503 1.69 -28.67 8.62
N ARG A 504 1.67 -27.37 8.94
CA ARG A 504 2.73 -26.42 8.55
C ARG A 504 4.08 -26.78 9.16
N ILE A 505 4.10 -27.09 10.46
CA ILE A 505 5.32 -27.44 11.18
C ILE A 505 5.90 -28.75 10.61
N ALA A 506 5.06 -29.79 10.47
CA ALA A 506 5.47 -31.07 9.91
C ALA A 506 5.96 -30.94 8.46
N SER A 507 5.28 -30.14 7.63
CA SER A 507 5.69 -29.89 6.25
C SER A 507 7.04 -29.17 6.15
N HIS A 508 7.28 -28.20 7.03
CA HIS A 508 8.57 -27.50 7.09
C HIS A 508 9.72 -28.44 7.48
N SER A 509 9.53 -29.22 8.55
CA SER A 509 10.52 -30.20 9.01
C SER A 509 10.77 -31.31 7.97
N CYS A 510 9.72 -31.78 7.31
CA CYS A 510 9.81 -32.74 6.22
C CYS A 510 10.60 -32.18 5.02
N HIS A 511 10.34 -30.92 4.64
CA HIS A 511 11.10 -30.26 3.58
C HIS A 511 12.59 -30.12 3.95
N GLN A 512 12.92 -29.74 5.19
CA GLN A 512 14.32 -29.67 5.65
C GLN A 512 15.00 -31.05 5.54
N TYR A 513 14.34 -32.10 6.03
CA TYR A 513 14.84 -33.48 5.92
C TYR A 513 15.10 -33.89 4.47
N LEU A 514 14.13 -33.68 3.57
CA LEU A 514 14.22 -34.09 2.17
C LEU A 514 15.26 -33.31 1.35
N THR A 515 15.58 -32.09 1.77
CA THR A 515 16.60 -31.23 1.14
C THR A 515 17.98 -31.37 1.78
N GLY A 516 18.14 -32.29 2.75
CA GLY A 516 19.40 -32.52 3.45
C GLY A 516 19.78 -31.41 4.45
N GLN A 517 18.85 -30.53 4.78
CA GLN A 517 19.04 -29.53 5.83
C GLN A 517 18.86 -30.16 7.21
N LYS A 518 19.47 -29.56 8.24
CA LYS A 518 19.21 -29.95 9.62
C LYS A 518 17.76 -29.61 9.97
N VAL A 519 17.03 -30.58 10.54
CA VAL A 519 15.64 -30.38 10.99
C VAL A 519 15.68 -29.53 12.25
N GLU A 520 15.25 -28.28 12.12
CA GLU A 520 15.23 -27.32 13.20
C GLU A 520 13.89 -26.59 13.21
N PRO A 521 13.34 -26.30 14.41
CA PRO A 521 12.10 -25.54 14.48
C PRO A 521 12.31 -24.16 13.86
N LYS A 522 11.26 -23.63 13.24
CA LYS A 522 11.30 -22.29 12.65
C LYS A 522 11.72 -21.28 13.73
N ALA A 523 12.73 -20.47 13.41
CA ALA A 523 13.20 -19.41 14.31
C ALA A 523 12.01 -18.52 14.72
N LYS A 524 11.90 -18.24 16.02
CA LYS A 524 10.87 -17.35 16.54
C LYS A 524 11.26 -15.92 16.17
N GLU A 525 10.38 -15.26 15.43
CA GLU A 525 10.52 -13.85 15.11
C GLU A 525 10.32 -12.98 16.37
N PHE A 526 11.10 -11.91 16.50
CA PHE A 526 10.86 -10.89 17.51
C PHE A 526 9.52 -10.18 17.29
N LEU A 527 8.67 -10.17 18.32
CA LEU A 527 7.39 -9.47 18.33
C LEU A 527 7.26 -8.67 19.63
N SER A 528 7.18 -7.35 19.51
CA SER A 528 6.76 -6.48 20.61
C SER A 528 5.29 -6.70 20.93
N LYS A 529 4.95 -6.73 22.22
CA LYS A 529 3.58 -6.93 22.71
C LYS A 529 3.31 -6.01 23.88
N ARG A 530 2.15 -5.35 23.89
CA ARG A 530 1.70 -4.55 25.03
C ARG A 530 1.52 -5.39 26.30
N ASP A 531 1.16 -6.66 26.13
CA ASP A 531 1.01 -7.63 27.23
C ASP A 531 2.33 -7.89 27.99
N ASN A 532 3.49 -7.63 27.37
CA ASN A 532 4.79 -7.74 28.06
C ASN A 532 5.02 -6.60 29.08
N PHE A 533 4.27 -5.50 28.98
CA PHE A 533 4.37 -4.35 29.89
C PHE A 533 3.28 -4.37 30.95
N LYS A 534 2.03 -4.61 30.53
CA LYS A 534 0.90 -4.73 31.44
C LYS A 534 -0.27 -5.47 30.79
N LYS A 535 -1.14 -6.01 31.64
CA LYS A 535 -2.42 -6.58 31.22
C LYS A 535 -3.32 -5.50 30.59
N GLN A 536 -3.96 -5.85 29.48
CA GLN A 536 -4.89 -4.97 28.76
C GLN A 536 -6.27 -5.02 29.45
N GLU A 537 -6.77 -3.86 29.87
CA GLU A 537 -7.98 -3.74 30.69
C GLU A 537 -9.02 -2.85 29.98
N LYS A 538 -10.30 -3.12 30.28
CA LYS A 538 -11.49 -2.51 29.67
C LYS A 538 -11.47 -0.97 29.60
N ASP A 539 -11.11 -0.31 30.70
CA ASP A 539 -11.13 1.16 30.81
C ASP A 539 -10.20 1.88 29.82
N GLN A 540 -9.21 1.16 29.27
CA GLN A 540 -8.27 1.71 28.29
C GLN A 540 -8.88 1.82 26.87
N TYR A 541 -9.98 1.13 26.60
CA TYR A 541 -10.56 0.99 25.26
C TYR A 541 -11.91 1.72 25.11
N ILE A 542 -12.78 1.67 26.13
CA ILE A 542 -14.17 2.20 26.05
C ILE A 542 -14.24 3.68 25.64
N SER A 543 -13.33 4.51 26.15
CA SER A 543 -13.31 5.95 25.86
C SER A 543 -12.72 6.29 24.49
N ARG A 544 -12.04 5.33 23.83
CA ARG A 544 -11.28 5.57 22.59
C ARG A 544 -12.00 5.11 21.32
N TYR A 545 -12.90 4.14 21.45
CA TYR A 545 -13.58 3.53 20.31
C TYR A 545 -15.09 3.60 20.49
N ARG A 546 -15.82 3.77 19.38
CA ARG A 546 -17.29 3.76 19.39
C ARG A 546 -17.79 2.33 19.56
N ASN A 547 -18.83 2.16 20.37
CA ASN A 547 -19.57 0.92 20.45
C ASN A 547 -20.32 0.68 19.13
N GLN A 548 -20.18 -0.53 18.56
CA GLN A 548 -20.94 -0.96 17.38
C GLN A 548 -21.27 -2.44 17.52
N ILE A 549 -22.56 -2.76 17.63
CA ILE A 549 -23.04 -4.14 17.78
C ILE A 549 -22.79 -4.94 16.50
N ARG A 550 -22.37 -6.20 16.66
CA ARG A 550 -22.21 -7.15 15.56
C ARG A 550 -23.57 -7.50 14.96
N GLU A 551 -23.69 -7.51 13.64
CA GLU A 551 -24.84 -8.17 13.00
C GLU A 551 -24.69 -9.69 13.14
N GLU A 552 -25.73 -10.41 13.53
CA GLU A 552 -25.61 -11.86 13.63
C GLU A 552 -25.64 -12.52 12.23
N MET A 553 -25.04 -13.71 12.13
CA MET A 553 -25.03 -14.50 10.89
C MET A 553 -26.46 -14.73 10.42
N PRO A 554 -26.83 -14.34 9.18
CA PRO A 554 -28.11 -14.71 8.62
C PRO A 554 -28.27 -16.24 8.64
N VAL A 555 -29.36 -16.71 9.24
CA VAL A 555 -29.69 -18.13 9.36
C VAL A 555 -31.08 -18.41 8.82
N MET A 556 -31.32 -19.63 8.39
CA MET A 556 -32.65 -20.12 8.03
C MET A 556 -33.58 -20.09 9.26
N GLU A 557 -34.87 -19.81 9.06
CA GLU A 557 -35.87 -19.86 10.14
C GLU A 557 -35.99 -21.26 10.76
N PRO A 558 -36.11 -21.41 12.11
CA PRO A 558 -36.12 -22.71 12.78
C PRO A 558 -37.07 -23.75 12.18
N ASN A 559 -38.29 -23.35 11.84
CA ASN A 559 -39.31 -24.24 11.27
C ASN A 559 -38.93 -24.80 9.89
N ALA A 560 -38.03 -24.15 9.17
CA ALA A 560 -37.55 -24.59 7.87
C ALA A 560 -36.28 -25.46 7.96
N ARG A 561 -35.74 -25.75 9.16
CA ARG A 561 -34.45 -26.44 9.36
C ARG A 561 -34.52 -27.96 9.40
N VAL A 562 -35.71 -28.56 9.23
CA VAL A 562 -35.91 -30.02 9.17
C VAL A 562 -35.45 -30.56 7.81
N ASN A 563 -34.20 -30.29 7.45
CA ASN A 563 -33.50 -30.79 6.26
C ASN A 563 -31.98 -30.64 6.47
N PHE A 564 -31.22 -31.15 5.50
CA PHE A 564 -29.75 -31.10 5.53
C PHE A 564 -29.17 -29.94 4.71
N LYS A 565 -29.97 -28.95 4.29
CA LYS A 565 -29.45 -27.74 3.63
C LYS A 565 -28.69 -26.88 4.64
N GLU A 566 -27.71 -26.13 4.14
CA GLU A 566 -26.92 -25.22 4.97
C GLU A 566 -27.81 -24.24 5.73
N VAL A 567 -27.64 -24.15 7.06
CA VAL A 567 -28.47 -23.30 7.93
C VAL A 567 -28.00 -21.85 7.91
N GLU A 568 -26.69 -21.63 7.98
CA GLU A 568 -26.10 -20.30 7.89
C GLU A 568 -26.00 -19.85 6.43
N LEU A 569 -26.57 -18.69 6.10
CA LEU A 569 -26.70 -18.20 4.72
C LEU A 569 -25.51 -17.35 4.25
N GLY A 570 -24.62 -16.96 5.17
CA GLY A 570 -23.49 -16.07 4.86
C GLY A 570 -23.86 -14.59 4.89
N TYR A 571 -22.84 -13.74 4.93
CA TYR A 571 -23.01 -12.28 4.86
C TYR A 571 -23.19 -11.82 3.41
N THR A 572 -23.96 -10.74 3.24
CA THR A 572 -23.89 -9.95 2.00
C THR A 572 -22.60 -9.12 1.95
N GLU A 573 -22.28 -8.54 0.79
CA GLU A 573 -21.14 -7.62 0.65
C GLU A 573 -21.29 -6.40 1.57
N GLU A 574 -22.49 -5.82 1.66
CA GLU A 574 -22.77 -4.68 2.54
C GLU A 574 -22.51 -5.01 4.01
N GLN A 575 -23.03 -6.15 4.49
CA GLN A 575 -22.82 -6.62 5.86
C GLN A 575 -21.35 -6.89 6.15
N THR A 576 -20.65 -7.50 5.19
CA THR A 576 -19.20 -7.75 5.28
C THR A 576 -18.44 -6.44 5.41
N LEU A 577 -18.69 -5.46 4.55
CA LEU A 577 -18.02 -4.16 4.60
C LEU A 577 -18.28 -3.43 5.92
N LYS A 578 -19.52 -3.46 6.44
CA LYS A 578 -19.83 -2.92 7.76
C LYS A 578 -19.07 -3.63 8.88
N GLU A 579 -18.95 -4.95 8.81
CA GLU A 579 -18.18 -5.76 9.78
C GLU A 579 -16.67 -5.53 9.66
N THR A 580 -16.13 -5.17 8.49
CA THR A 580 -14.70 -4.77 8.42
C THR A 580 -14.44 -3.54 9.29
N GLY A 581 -15.37 -2.56 9.29
CA GLY A 581 -15.30 -1.32 10.06
C GLY A 581 -15.22 -1.50 11.58
N ARG A 582 -15.65 -2.68 12.06
CA ARG A 582 -15.59 -3.11 13.46
C ARG A 582 -14.16 -3.47 13.94
N CYS A 583 -13.20 -3.67 13.04
CA CYS A 583 -11.80 -3.97 13.39
C CYS A 583 -11.06 -2.75 13.99
N LEU A 584 -10.44 -2.92 15.17
CA LEU A 584 -9.71 -1.87 15.90
C LEU A 584 -8.25 -1.64 15.45
N GLU A 585 -7.76 -2.41 14.48
CA GLU A 585 -6.42 -2.18 13.88
C GLU A 585 -5.26 -2.25 14.91
N CYS A 586 -5.35 -3.22 15.83
CA CYS A 586 -4.42 -3.43 16.93
C CYS A 586 -2.93 -3.69 16.57
N GLY A 587 -2.60 -4.27 15.41
CA GLY A 587 -1.22 -4.56 14.99
C GLY A 587 -0.57 -3.39 14.24
N CYS A 588 0.75 -3.48 14.05
CA CYS A 588 1.52 -2.42 13.42
C CYS A 588 1.38 -2.43 11.89
N THR A 589 1.07 -1.27 11.30
CA THR A 589 0.97 -1.08 9.84
C THR A 589 2.32 -1.19 9.13
N GLU A 590 3.41 -0.89 9.82
CA GLU A 590 4.79 -0.99 9.31
C GLU A 590 5.44 -2.35 9.62
N TYR A 591 4.66 -3.41 9.92
CA TYR A 591 5.18 -4.74 10.30
C TYR A 591 6.25 -5.30 9.34
N PHE A 592 6.08 -5.08 8.03
CA PHE A 592 7.00 -5.58 7.01
C PHE A 592 8.22 -4.69 6.76
N ASP A 593 8.16 -3.40 7.09
CA ASP A 593 9.19 -2.39 6.76
C ASP A 593 9.83 -1.73 8.00
N CYS A 594 9.51 -2.18 9.23
CA CYS A 594 10.01 -1.58 10.48
C CYS A 594 11.48 -1.92 10.78
N ASP A 595 12.37 -0.92 10.73
CA ASP A 595 13.80 -1.06 11.02
C ASP A 595 14.07 -1.54 12.45
N LEU A 596 13.30 -1.05 13.43
CA LEU A 596 13.44 -1.46 14.83
C LEU A 596 13.18 -2.95 14.99
N LYS A 597 12.11 -3.46 14.37
CA LYS A 597 11.78 -4.89 14.40
C LYS A 597 12.86 -5.71 13.68
N LYS A 598 13.31 -5.29 12.50
CA LYS A 598 14.39 -5.94 11.74
C LYS A 598 15.65 -6.12 12.61
N HIS A 599 16.07 -5.06 13.30
CA HIS A 599 17.26 -5.11 14.14
C HIS A 599 17.03 -5.88 15.45
N ALA A 600 15.87 -5.74 16.07
CA ALA A 600 15.51 -6.51 17.27
C ALA A 600 15.51 -8.02 17.01
N ASP A 601 15.00 -8.44 15.86
CA ASP A 601 15.03 -9.84 15.41
C ASP A 601 16.47 -10.33 15.22
N LYS A 602 17.29 -9.59 14.43
CA LYS A 602 18.69 -9.94 14.14
C LYS A 602 19.57 -10.11 15.39
N TYR A 603 19.34 -9.30 16.43
CA TYR A 603 20.14 -9.31 17.66
C TYR A 603 19.44 -10.01 18.85
N ASN A 604 18.32 -10.69 18.60
CA ASN A 604 17.53 -11.39 19.62
C ASN A 604 17.19 -10.50 20.83
N ALA A 605 16.71 -9.28 20.57
CA ALA A 605 16.34 -8.33 21.61
C ALA A 605 15.26 -8.90 22.53
N ASP A 606 15.31 -8.53 23.80
CA ASP A 606 14.39 -8.94 24.84
C ASP A 606 13.72 -7.72 25.46
N GLN A 607 12.44 -7.56 25.17
CA GLN A 607 11.60 -6.46 25.66
C GLN A 607 11.43 -6.46 27.18
N THR A 608 11.62 -7.60 27.85
CA THR A 608 11.42 -7.77 29.30
C THR A 608 12.71 -7.61 30.10
N ARG A 609 13.88 -7.59 29.45
CA ARG A 609 15.19 -7.57 30.12
C ARG A 609 15.36 -6.39 31.09
N PHE A 610 14.92 -5.21 30.68
CA PHE A 610 14.95 -3.99 31.49
C PHE A 610 13.54 -3.54 31.88
N ALA A 611 12.65 -4.50 32.18
CA ALA A 611 11.29 -4.20 32.63
C ALA A 611 11.29 -3.18 33.79
N GLY A 612 10.42 -2.19 33.70
CA GLY A 612 10.32 -1.06 34.62
C GLY A 612 9.13 -0.18 34.28
N GLU A 613 9.16 1.09 34.69
CA GLU A 613 8.15 2.06 34.24
C GLU A 613 8.19 2.20 32.71
N HIS A 614 7.03 2.20 32.07
CA HIS A 614 6.85 2.54 30.65
C HIS A 614 5.85 3.69 30.51
N LYS A 615 5.86 4.36 29.35
CA LYS A 615 4.92 5.45 29.06
C LYS A 615 3.87 5.03 28.04
N GLU A 616 2.68 5.57 28.25
CA GLU A 616 1.52 5.35 27.40
C GLU A 616 1.02 6.69 26.88
N PHE A 617 0.78 6.73 25.57
CA PHE A 617 0.33 7.92 24.88
C PHE A 617 -0.99 7.65 24.18
N ALA A 618 -1.85 8.68 24.14
CA ALA A 618 -2.99 8.69 23.25
C ALA A 618 -2.51 8.85 21.80
N LEU A 619 -3.18 8.19 20.88
CA LEU A 619 -2.92 8.34 19.45
C LEU A 619 -3.33 9.75 19.00
N ASN A 620 -2.44 10.47 18.33
CA ASN A 620 -2.74 11.80 17.79
C ASN A 620 -3.06 11.70 16.30
N ILE A 621 -4.34 11.81 15.97
CA ILE A 621 -4.91 11.83 14.61
C ILE A 621 -5.50 13.20 14.24
N ALA A 622 -5.13 14.26 14.96
CA ALA A 622 -5.71 15.60 14.76
C ALA A 622 -5.37 16.18 13.38
N HIS A 623 -4.27 15.76 12.76
CA HIS A 623 -3.89 16.15 11.41
C HIS A 623 -4.50 15.19 10.37
N PRO A 624 -5.14 15.69 9.30
CA PRO A 624 -5.90 14.86 8.36
C PRO A 624 -5.06 13.89 7.50
N TYR A 625 -3.75 14.08 7.44
CA TYR A 625 -2.81 13.25 6.66
C TYR A 625 -1.69 12.60 7.48
N ILE A 626 -1.54 12.98 8.75
CA ILE A 626 -0.39 12.55 9.58
C ILE A 626 -0.91 12.05 10.91
N GLU A 627 -0.54 10.83 11.25
CA GLU A 627 -0.78 10.21 12.55
C GLU A 627 0.51 10.19 13.36
N ILE A 628 0.44 10.48 14.66
CA ILE A 628 1.57 10.39 15.59
C ILE A 628 1.22 9.43 16.73
N ASP A 629 1.91 8.30 16.78
CA ASP A 629 1.83 7.28 17.83
C ASP A 629 3.13 7.24 18.64
N ASN A 630 3.18 8.02 19.72
CA ASN A 630 4.36 8.07 20.59
C ASN A 630 4.63 6.74 21.32
N ASN A 631 3.69 5.80 21.36
CA ASN A 631 3.95 4.46 21.93
C ASN A 631 4.96 3.66 21.10
N LYS A 632 5.14 4.01 19.82
CA LYS A 632 6.11 3.40 18.90
C LYS A 632 7.42 4.19 18.80
N CYS A 633 7.50 5.37 19.40
CA CYS A 633 8.60 6.30 19.21
C CYS A 633 9.84 5.87 20.00
N ILE A 634 11.01 5.93 19.36
CA ILE A 634 12.31 5.62 19.97
C ILE A 634 13.16 6.87 20.24
N LEU A 635 12.55 8.06 20.18
CA LEU A 635 13.20 9.35 20.42
C LEU A 635 14.47 9.59 19.59
N CYS A 636 14.53 9.04 18.37
CA CYS A 636 15.66 9.20 17.47
C CYS A 636 15.81 10.60 16.87
N SER A 637 14.81 11.46 17.06
CA SER A 637 14.73 12.84 16.56
C SER A 637 14.79 13.01 15.03
N ARG A 638 14.75 11.94 14.22
CA ARG A 638 14.77 12.02 12.76
C ARG A 638 13.64 12.90 12.20
N CYS A 639 12.42 12.74 12.73
CA CYS A 639 11.25 13.52 12.33
C CYS A 639 11.37 15.02 12.63
N ILE A 640 12.01 15.39 13.73
CA ILE A 640 12.24 16.79 14.13
C ILE A 640 13.32 17.39 13.25
N ARG A 641 14.45 16.67 13.09
CA ARG A 641 15.61 17.13 12.34
C ARG A 641 15.32 17.25 10.86
N ILE A 642 14.60 16.32 10.24
CA ILE A 642 14.16 16.47 8.83
C ILE A 642 13.22 17.66 8.65
N CYS A 643 12.34 17.92 9.62
CA CYS A 643 11.43 19.05 9.59
C CYS A 643 12.16 20.40 9.74
N LYS A 644 13.26 20.42 10.50
CA LYS A 644 14.09 21.61 10.72
C LYS A 644 15.13 21.81 9.62
N ASP A 645 16.00 20.84 9.42
CA ASP A 645 17.25 20.98 8.66
C ASP A 645 17.03 20.84 7.14
N VAL A 646 16.03 20.09 6.71
CA VAL A 646 15.70 19.88 5.27
C VAL A 646 14.48 20.70 4.86
N VAL A 647 13.38 20.58 5.61
CA VAL A 647 12.13 21.30 5.29
C VAL A 647 12.19 22.76 5.72
N GLY A 648 12.94 23.12 6.76
CA GLY A 648 12.96 24.50 7.31
C GLY A 648 11.66 24.90 8.06
N ALA A 649 10.75 23.97 8.31
CA ALA A 649 9.46 24.23 8.96
C ALA A 649 9.59 24.33 10.48
N ASN A 650 10.42 23.47 11.08
CA ASN A 650 10.60 23.39 12.53
C ASN A 650 9.27 23.25 13.31
N ALA A 651 8.36 22.40 12.79
CA ALA A 651 7.01 22.21 13.29
C ALA A 651 6.88 21.19 14.44
N LEU A 652 7.90 20.32 14.61
CA LEU A 652 7.94 19.28 15.63
C LEU A 652 9.09 19.55 16.61
N THR A 653 8.91 19.18 17.87
CA THR A 653 9.94 19.27 18.91
C THR A 653 9.88 18.09 19.88
N LEU A 654 10.91 17.98 20.72
CA LEU A 654 10.86 17.15 21.92
C LEU A 654 10.27 17.98 23.06
N THR A 655 9.21 17.47 23.67
CA THR A 655 8.54 18.10 24.82
C THR A 655 8.96 17.35 26.09
N LYS A 656 9.03 18.07 27.22
CA LYS A 656 9.52 17.57 28.52
C LYS A 656 11.01 17.16 28.51
N ARG A 657 11.50 16.54 29.60
CA ARG A 657 12.90 16.14 29.79
C ARG A 657 13.02 14.74 30.38
N GLY A 658 14.14 14.07 30.11
CA GLY A 658 14.47 12.76 30.66
C GLY A 658 13.48 11.70 30.20
N PHE A 659 12.99 10.88 31.13
CA PHE A 659 12.08 9.77 30.83
C PHE A 659 10.68 10.22 30.38
N GLU A 660 10.30 11.48 30.61
CA GLU A 660 9.02 12.01 30.16
C GLU A 660 9.05 12.57 28.73
N THR A 661 10.19 12.50 28.03
CA THR A 661 10.35 13.10 26.72
C THR A 661 9.53 12.37 25.64
N PHE A 662 8.81 13.14 24.81
CA PHE A 662 8.06 12.62 23.66
C PHE A 662 8.05 13.63 22.50
N VAL A 663 7.69 13.15 21.31
CA VAL A 663 7.58 14.01 20.12
C VAL A 663 6.21 14.67 20.09
N ALA A 664 6.17 15.99 19.93
CA ALA A 664 4.95 16.75 19.82
C ALA A 664 5.10 17.90 18.81
N PRO A 665 3.98 18.46 18.29
CA PRO A 665 4.01 19.74 17.63
C PRO A 665 4.61 20.83 18.53
N ALA A 666 5.28 21.81 17.92
CA ALA A 666 5.85 22.94 18.63
C ALA A 666 4.78 23.65 19.47
N PHE A 667 5.15 24.11 20.67
CA PHE A 667 4.26 24.77 21.64
C PHE A 667 3.06 23.95 22.15
N GLY A 668 2.92 22.68 21.76
CA GLY A 668 1.79 21.84 22.14
C GLY A 668 0.52 22.10 21.34
N ASP A 669 0.60 22.88 20.26
CA ASP A 669 -0.51 23.18 19.36
C ASP A 669 -0.93 21.96 18.53
N LYS A 670 -2.03 22.07 17.78
CA LYS A 670 -2.32 21.08 16.73
C LYS A 670 -1.28 21.22 15.62
N LEU A 671 -0.90 20.12 14.98
CA LEU A 671 0.15 20.15 13.97
C LEU A 671 -0.19 21.11 12.80
N GLN A 672 -1.46 21.17 12.38
CA GLN A 672 -1.94 22.10 11.35
C GLN A 672 -1.89 23.58 11.74
N ASP A 673 -1.84 23.89 13.05
CA ASP A 673 -1.76 25.26 13.57
C ASP A 673 -0.30 25.72 13.76
N THR A 674 0.66 24.81 13.59
CA THR A 674 2.09 25.12 13.58
C THR A 674 2.59 25.53 12.19
N LYS A 675 3.91 25.71 12.03
CA LYS A 675 4.58 25.91 10.73
C LYS A 675 4.64 24.64 9.85
N CYS A 676 3.84 23.62 10.15
CA CYS A 676 3.82 22.37 9.38
C CYS A 676 3.36 22.63 7.94
N GLU A 677 4.16 22.20 6.97
CA GLU A 677 3.81 22.28 5.54
C GLU A 677 3.10 21.01 5.04
N SER A 678 2.77 20.08 5.95
CA SER A 678 2.11 18.82 5.64
C SER A 678 2.80 18.05 4.51
N CYS A 679 4.14 18.06 4.50
CA CYS A 679 4.96 17.47 3.43
C CYS A 679 5.19 15.95 3.59
N GLY A 680 4.96 15.40 4.79
CA GLY A 680 5.18 13.98 5.09
C GLY A 680 6.65 13.55 5.16
N MET A 681 7.60 14.49 5.23
CA MET A 681 9.02 14.17 5.43
C MET A 681 9.29 13.53 6.79
N CYS A 682 8.52 13.89 7.82
CA CYS A 682 8.57 13.23 9.13
C CYS A 682 8.17 11.75 9.09
N ILE A 683 7.19 11.40 8.25
CA ILE A 683 6.77 10.00 7.99
C ILE A 683 7.92 9.26 7.30
N SER A 684 8.45 9.85 6.22
CA SER A 684 9.52 9.25 5.41
C SER A 684 10.85 9.08 6.16
N ALA A 685 11.01 9.75 7.30
CA ALA A 685 12.20 9.64 8.16
C ALA A 685 11.94 8.80 9.43
N CYS A 686 10.73 8.28 9.66
CA CYS A 686 10.42 7.52 10.86
C CYS A 686 10.81 6.04 10.70
N PRO A 687 11.74 5.49 11.51
CA PRO A 687 12.17 4.09 11.39
C PRO A 687 11.19 3.06 12.00
N THR A 688 10.22 3.50 12.79
CA THR A 688 9.41 2.60 13.64
C THR A 688 7.91 2.69 13.41
N GLY A 689 7.46 3.47 12.42
CA GLY A 689 6.03 3.72 12.21
C GLY A 689 5.36 4.49 13.36
N ALA A 690 6.14 5.27 14.13
CA ALA A 690 5.61 6.20 15.12
C ALA A 690 4.98 7.46 14.50
N ILE A 691 5.34 7.78 13.27
CA ILE A 691 4.65 8.79 12.46
C ILE A 691 4.29 8.13 11.14
N THR A 692 3.00 8.02 10.87
CA THR A 692 2.43 7.30 9.72
C THR A 692 1.45 8.18 8.95
N GLU A 693 1.05 7.74 7.77
CA GLU A 693 0.00 8.41 7.00
C GLU A 693 -1.37 8.15 7.66
N ASN A 694 -2.14 9.21 7.86
CA ASN A 694 -3.55 9.12 8.25
C ASN A 694 -4.39 8.87 6.97
N VAL A 695 -4.79 7.62 6.74
CA VAL A 695 -5.46 7.16 5.53
C VAL A 695 -6.97 6.95 5.75
N PRO A 696 -7.82 7.18 4.72
CA PRO A 696 -9.27 7.04 4.84
C PRO A 696 -9.78 5.60 4.69
N PHE A 697 -8.88 4.63 4.62
CA PHE A 697 -9.16 3.20 4.45
C PHE A 697 -8.34 2.43 5.49
N LYS A 698 -8.63 1.14 5.71
CA LYS A 698 -7.85 0.34 6.67
C LYS A 698 -6.47 0.04 6.08
N PRO A 699 -5.33 0.50 6.64
CA PRO A 699 -4.02 0.15 6.10
C PRO A 699 -3.72 -1.35 6.21
N GLY A 700 -3.99 -1.96 7.37
CA GLY A 700 -3.56 -3.33 7.71
C GLY A 700 -2.03 -3.53 7.67
N PRO A 701 -1.50 -4.65 8.18
CA PRO A 701 -0.26 -5.16 7.66
C PRO A 701 -0.56 -5.85 6.32
N VAL A 702 -0.11 -5.25 5.21
CA VAL A 702 -0.24 -5.85 3.88
C VAL A 702 1.15 -5.85 3.23
N LYS A 703 1.55 -6.98 2.65
CA LYS A 703 2.78 -7.05 1.85
C LYS A 703 2.51 -6.41 0.48
N LEU A 704 3.18 -5.30 0.22
CA LEU A 704 2.96 -4.46 -0.97
C LEU A 704 3.93 -4.78 -2.10
N GLU A 705 3.42 -4.69 -3.31
CA GLU A 705 4.18 -4.62 -4.56
C GLU A 705 4.58 -3.17 -4.83
N LYS A 706 5.61 -2.97 -5.65
CA LYS A 706 6.23 -1.66 -5.87
C LYS A 706 6.48 -1.43 -7.36
N PHE A 707 6.21 -0.22 -7.82
CA PHE A 707 6.69 0.27 -9.10
C PHE A 707 7.13 1.73 -8.99
N GLU A 708 7.97 2.18 -9.91
CA GLU A 708 8.54 3.52 -9.92
C GLU A 708 8.04 4.33 -11.12
N THR A 709 7.85 5.63 -10.94
CA THR A 709 7.51 6.57 -12.02
C THR A 709 7.90 8.01 -11.62
N ILE A 710 7.55 8.99 -12.47
CA ILE A 710 7.77 10.42 -12.25
C ILE A 710 6.48 11.11 -11.79
N CYS A 711 6.62 12.10 -10.92
CA CYS A 711 5.51 12.86 -10.35
C CYS A 711 4.77 13.69 -11.42
N GLY A 712 3.47 13.47 -11.58
CA GLY A 712 2.58 14.18 -12.51
C GLY A 712 2.03 15.54 -12.01
N TYR A 713 2.63 16.13 -10.97
CA TYR A 713 2.16 17.40 -10.38
C TYR A 713 2.99 18.62 -10.82
N CYS A 714 3.97 19.06 -10.04
CA CYS A 714 4.77 20.24 -10.35
C CYS A 714 5.95 19.92 -11.30
N SER A 715 6.60 20.96 -11.78
CA SER A 715 7.66 20.91 -12.80
C SER A 715 9.04 20.44 -12.33
N VAL A 716 9.15 19.89 -11.13
CA VAL A 716 10.44 19.45 -10.56
C VAL A 716 10.87 18.10 -11.14
N GLY A 717 9.92 17.17 -11.37
CA GLY A 717 10.24 15.85 -11.91
C GLY A 717 10.78 14.86 -10.86
N CYS A 718 10.21 14.85 -9.65
CA CYS A 718 10.59 13.91 -8.61
C CYS A 718 10.25 12.47 -9.01
N LYS A 719 11.18 11.53 -8.80
CA LYS A 719 10.94 10.09 -8.92
C LYS A 719 10.30 9.55 -7.64
N LEU A 720 9.30 8.70 -7.77
CA LEU A 720 8.54 8.12 -6.67
C LEU A 720 8.31 6.63 -6.86
N THR A 721 8.15 5.92 -5.74
CA THR A 721 7.75 4.52 -5.68
C THR A 721 6.31 4.44 -5.15
N PHE A 722 5.41 3.90 -5.96
CA PHE A 722 4.07 3.53 -5.54
C PHE A 722 4.11 2.16 -4.86
N HIS A 723 3.45 2.03 -3.71
CA HIS A 723 3.29 0.76 -3.01
C HIS A 723 1.82 0.34 -3.10
N HIS A 724 1.55 -0.79 -3.73
CA HIS A 724 0.17 -1.23 -4.03
C HIS A 724 -0.04 -2.71 -3.73
N ARG A 725 -1.31 -3.13 -3.77
CA ARG A 725 -1.71 -4.52 -3.85
C ARG A 725 -2.78 -4.64 -4.93
N ASP A 726 -2.50 -5.41 -5.98
CA ASP A 726 -3.43 -5.60 -7.12
C ASP A 726 -4.01 -4.27 -7.65
N GLY A 727 -3.12 -3.32 -7.96
CA GLY A 727 -3.49 -1.99 -8.44
C GLY A 727 -4.06 -1.01 -7.40
N PHE A 728 -4.46 -1.43 -6.19
CA PHE A 728 -4.87 -0.52 -5.13
C PHE A 728 -3.65 0.09 -4.43
N VAL A 729 -3.44 1.39 -4.59
CA VAL A 729 -2.28 2.11 -4.04
C VAL A 729 -2.49 2.40 -2.55
N MET A 730 -1.57 1.92 -1.72
CA MET A 730 -1.64 2.04 -0.26
C MET A 730 -0.83 3.23 0.28
N LYS A 731 0.40 3.43 -0.24
CA LYS A 731 1.29 4.54 0.14
C LYS A 731 2.27 4.89 -0.98
N VAL A 732 2.91 6.05 -0.88
CA VAL A 732 3.98 6.49 -1.80
C VAL A 732 5.23 6.89 -1.02
N THR A 733 6.41 6.49 -1.52
CA THR A 733 7.72 6.92 -1.00
C THR A 733 8.55 7.55 -2.11
N GLY A 734 9.55 8.36 -1.75
CA GLY A 734 10.50 8.86 -2.73
C GLY A 734 11.48 7.78 -3.15
N ALA A 735 11.91 7.85 -4.42
CA ALA A 735 12.95 7.00 -4.98
C ALA A 735 14.17 7.84 -5.35
N GLU A 736 15.34 7.21 -5.48
CA GLU A 736 16.53 7.86 -6.00
C GLU A 736 16.33 8.19 -7.49
N GLY A 737 16.05 9.47 -7.76
CA GLY A 737 15.80 10.00 -9.10
C GLY A 737 16.92 10.88 -9.62
N MET A 738 16.80 11.30 -10.89
CA MET A 738 17.73 12.28 -11.49
C MET A 738 17.74 13.62 -10.74
N VAL A 739 16.58 14.00 -10.20
CA VAL A 739 16.36 15.29 -9.51
C VAL A 739 16.43 15.13 -8.00
N ASN A 740 15.52 14.34 -7.42
CA ASN A 740 15.47 14.03 -6.00
C ASN A 740 16.36 12.82 -5.68
N LYS A 741 17.67 13.00 -5.79
CA LYS A 741 18.68 11.94 -5.55
C LYS A 741 18.62 11.36 -4.14
N ASP A 742 18.07 12.12 -3.19
CA ASP A 742 17.91 11.77 -1.79
C ASP A 742 16.52 11.22 -1.44
N GLY A 743 15.66 10.99 -2.45
CA GLY A 743 14.30 10.50 -2.26
C GLY A 743 13.37 11.50 -1.57
N ASN A 744 13.70 12.80 -1.54
CA ASN A 744 12.79 13.81 -0.99
C ASN A 744 11.53 13.95 -1.85
N LEU A 745 10.37 14.05 -1.18
CA LEU A 745 9.07 14.29 -1.80
C LEU A 745 8.35 15.44 -1.09
N CYS A 746 7.42 16.08 -1.80
CA CYS A 746 6.50 17.05 -1.22
C CYS A 746 5.11 16.42 -0.98
N MET A 747 4.19 17.22 -0.44
CA MET A 747 2.79 16.84 -0.20
C MET A 747 2.08 16.26 -1.44
N TYR A 748 2.35 16.77 -2.64
CA TYR A 748 1.76 16.25 -3.88
C TYR A 748 2.20 14.82 -4.16
N GLY A 749 3.51 14.54 -4.11
CA GLY A 749 4.04 13.20 -4.31
C GLY A 749 3.65 12.25 -3.19
N LYS A 750 3.60 12.75 -1.94
CA LYS A 750 3.34 11.93 -0.76
C LYS A 750 1.87 11.54 -0.60
N PHE A 751 0.93 12.47 -0.82
CA PHE A 751 -0.49 12.27 -0.54
C PHE A 751 -1.40 12.33 -1.78
N GLY A 752 -0.88 12.80 -2.92
CA GLY A 752 -1.67 12.99 -4.14
C GLY A 752 -2.07 11.70 -4.87
N TYR A 753 -1.76 10.52 -4.35
CA TYR A 753 -2.08 9.26 -5.01
C TYR A 753 -3.55 8.81 -4.84
N ARG A 754 -4.30 9.41 -3.91
CA ARG A 754 -5.63 8.93 -3.50
C ARG A 754 -6.63 8.82 -4.66
N PHE A 755 -6.54 9.68 -5.67
CA PHE A 755 -7.43 9.62 -6.85
C PHE A 755 -7.24 8.35 -7.70
N ILE A 756 -6.10 7.66 -7.61
CA ILE A 756 -5.81 6.45 -8.40
C ILE A 756 -6.76 5.31 -8.00
N ASN A 757 -7.15 5.27 -6.72
CA ASN A 757 -8.06 4.28 -6.16
C ASN A 757 -9.54 4.62 -6.40
N ASP A 758 -9.83 5.78 -7.00
CA ASP A 758 -11.20 6.22 -7.26
C ASP A 758 -11.86 5.35 -8.35
N LYS A 759 -13.05 4.84 -8.04
CA LYS A 759 -13.84 3.98 -8.94
C LYS A 759 -14.67 4.80 -9.96
N SER A 760 -14.77 6.13 -9.79
CA SER A 760 -15.55 7.04 -10.66
C SER A 760 -14.83 7.47 -11.96
N ARG A 761 -13.68 6.85 -12.25
CA ARG A 761 -12.92 7.12 -13.47
C ARG A 761 -13.72 6.75 -14.72
N ILE A 762 -13.63 7.58 -15.76
CA ILE A 762 -14.24 7.31 -17.05
C ILE A 762 -13.43 6.21 -17.76
N THR A 763 -14.07 5.08 -18.10
CA THR A 763 -13.40 3.92 -18.71
C THR A 763 -13.84 3.65 -20.16
N LYS A 764 -14.94 4.28 -20.60
CA LYS A 764 -15.49 4.14 -21.95
C LYS A 764 -15.80 5.52 -22.56
N PRO A 765 -15.80 5.65 -23.90
CA PRO A 765 -16.25 6.86 -24.56
C PRO A 765 -17.72 7.18 -24.26
N LEU A 766 -18.03 8.46 -24.06
CA LEU A 766 -19.38 8.94 -23.74
C LEU A 766 -19.84 9.99 -24.75
N LEU A 767 -20.99 9.78 -25.37
CA LEU A 767 -21.62 10.73 -26.28
C LEU A 767 -22.78 11.45 -25.60
N LYS A 768 -22.87 12.77 -25.77
CA LYS A 768 -23.98 13.55 -25.22
C LYS A 768 -25.22 13.43 -26.11
N VAL A 769 -26.29 12.88 -25.57
CA VAL A 769 -27.59 12.68 -26.24
C VAL A 769 -28.70 13.21 -25.33
N ASN A 770 -29.55 14.10 -25.84
CA ASN A 770 -30.67 14.70 -25.10
C ASN A 770 -30.30 15.28 -23.71
N GLY A 771 -29.07 15.79 -23.56
CA GLY A 771 -28.57 16.35 -22.30
C GLY A 771 -27.97 15.34 -21.31
N GLY A 772 -28.10 14.03 -21.57
CA GLY A 772 -27.42 12.95 -20.84
C GLY A 772 -26.21 12.39 -21.61
N PHE A 773 -25.46 11.48 -21.00
CA PHE A 773 -24.33 10.79 -21.63
C PHE A 773 -24.64 9.30 -21.82
N GLU A 774 -24.39 8.79 -23.02
CA GLU A 774 -24.53 7.38 -23.38
C GLU A 774 -23.15 6.78 -23.70
N GLU A 775 -22.89 5.55 -23.24
CA GLU A 775 -21.66 4.82 -23.58
C GLU A 775 -21.66 4.41 -25.06
N ILE A 776 -20.55 4.67 -25.77
CA ILE A 776 -20.36 4.24 -27.16
C ILE A 776 -19.01 3.51 -27.33
N SER A 777 -18.85 2.79 -28.43
CA SER A 777 -17.56 2.15 -28.76
C SER A 777 -16.50 3.17 -29.17
N PHE A 778 -15.22 2.82 -28.96
CA PHE A 778 -14.09 3.64 -29.43
C PHE A 778 -14.14 3.89 -30.94
N GLU A 779 -14.47 2.86 -31.73
CA GLU A 779 -14.58 2.98 -33.18
C GLU A 779 -15.62 4.04 -33.58
N LYS A 780 -16.80 4.02 -32.93
CA LYS A 780 -17.84 5.02 -33.18
C LYS A 780 -17.40 6.42 -32.78
N ALA A 781 -16.70 6.56 -31.66
CA ALA A 781 -16.15 7.84 -31.22
C ALA A 781 -15.16 8.39 -32.26
N PHE A 782 -14.27 7.54 -32.80
CA PHE A 782 -13.29 7.95 -33.81
C PHE A 782 -13.94 8.34 -35.14
N GLU A 783 -15.01 7.65 -35.56
CA GLU A 783 -15.81 8.05 -36.73
C GLU A 783 -16.39 9.46 -36.57
N ILE A 784 -17.04 9.73 -35.42
CA ILE A 784 -17.63 11.04 -35.13
C ILE A 784 -16.57 12.14 -35.15
N ILE A 785 -15.43 11.91 -34.49
CA ILE A 785 -14.32 12.87 -34.48
C ILE A 785 -13.82 13.15 -35.90
N THR A 786 -13.62 12.10 -36.69
CA THR A 786 -13.12 12.21 -38.07
C THR A 786 -14.12 12.98 -38.95
N GLU A 787 -15.41 12.69 -38.83
CA GLU A 787 -16.48 13.38 -39.55
C GLU A 787 -16.53 14.86 -39.20
N LYS A 788 -16.49 15.20 -37.90
CA LYS A 788 -16.55 16.59 -37.44
C LYS A 788 -15.33 17.40 -37.86
N ILE A 789 -14.13 16.83 -37.82
CA ILE A 789 -12.92 17.50 -38.32
C ILE A 789 -13.08 17.85 -39.81
N LYS A 790 -13.62 16.92 -40.61
CA LYS A 790 -13.82 17.10 -42.06
C LYS A 790 -15.00 18.00 -42.42
N SER A 791 -15.95 18.23 -41.51
CA SER A 791 -17.17 19.01 -41.80
C SER A 791 -16.97 20.52 -41.80
N VAL A 792 -15.79 21.01 -41.43
CA VAL A 792 -15.46 22.45 -41.34
C VAL A 792 -14.14 22.75 -42.07
N LYS A 793 -13.81 24.03 -42.27
CA LYS A 793 -12.50 24.38 -42.83
C LYS A 793 -11.38 23.96 -41.85
N PRO A 794 -10.19 23.57 -42.33
CA PRO A 794 -9.08 23.17 -41.46
C PRO A 794 -8.84 24.13 -40.29
N ASP A 795 -8.80 25.44 -40.57
CA ASP A 795 -8.51 26.48 -39.58
C ASP A 795 -9.70 26.89 -38.69
N GLU A 796 -10.83 26.18 -38.79
CA GLU A 796 -11.96 26.24 -37.85
C GLU A 796 -11.88 25.12 -36.79
N ASN A 797 -10.95 24.16 -36.95
CA ASN A 797 -10.62 23.19 -35.91
C ASN A 797 -9.53 23.75 -34.99
N ALA A 798 -9.63 23.52 -33.68
CA ALA A 798 -8.57 23.87 -32.72
C ALA A 798 -8.30 22.72 -31.75
N PHE A 799 -7.01 22.46 -31.50
CA PHE A 799 -6.51 21.37 -30.68
C PHE A 799 -5.78 21.92 -29.45
N PHE A 800 -6.06 21.33 -28.29
CA PHE A 800 -5.50 21.75 -27.01
C PHE A 800 -4.87 20.56 -26.28
N ALA A 801 -3.59 20.66 -25.92
CA ALA A 801 -2.89 19.62 -25.17
C ALA A 801 -2.48 20.13 -23.79
N GLY A 802 -2.73 19.32 -22.76
CA GLY A 802 -2.39 19.65 -21.39
C GLY A 802 -0.96 19.34 -20.99
N ALA A 803 -0.40 20.18 -20.11
CA ALA A 803 0.92 19.99 -19.51
C ALA A 803 1.04 18.74 -18.60
N GLY A 804 -0.06 18.03 -18.35
CA GLY A 804 -0.07 16.75 -17.63
C GLY A 804 0.19 15.54 -18.53
N LEU A 805 0.07 15.72 -19.85
CA LEU A 805 0.29 14.66 -20.83
C LEU A 805 1.78 14.39 -21.04
N THR A 806 2.10 13.17 -21.48
CA THR A 806 3.44 12.75 -21.87
C THR A 806 3.93 13.52 -23.11
N ASN A 807 5.25 13.57 -23.33
CA ASN A 807 5.82 14.19 -24.53
C ASN A 807 5.28 13.52 -25.81
N GLU A 808 5.10 12.21 -25.76
CA GLU A 808 4.60 11.39 -26.85
C GLU A 808 3.16 11.74 -27.22
N GLU A 809 2.27 11.87 -26.23
CA GLU A 809 0.89 12.31 -26.45
C GLU A 809 0.82 13.74 -26.99
N GLN A 810 1.62 14.67 -26.43
CA GLN A 810 1.69 16.04 -26.93
C GLN A 810 2.16 16.08 -28.39
N TYR A 811 3.19 15.29 -28.73
CA TYR A 811 3.67 15.15 -30.09
C TYR A 811 2.59 14.60 -31.04
N LEU A 812 1.88 13.55 -30.63
CA LEU A 812 0.81 12.95 -31.43
C LEU A 812 -0.35 13.93 -31.64
N ILE A 813 -0.73 14.73 -30.64
CA ILE A 813 -1.79 15.75 -30.76
C ILE A 813 -1.42 16.80 -31.80
N GLN A 814 -0.20 17.34 -31.77
CA GLN A 814 0.18 18.33 -32.79
C GLN A 814 0.33 17.72 -34.18
N LYS A 815 0.76 16.45 -34.27
CA LYS A 815 0.81 15.71 -35.54
C LYS A 815 -0.61 15.50 -36.07
N LEU A 816 -1.58 15.18 -35.21
CA LEU A 816 -2.99 15.07 -35.59
C LEU A 816 -3.53 16.41 -36.10
N ALA A 817 -3.25 17.51 -35.43
CA ALA A 817 -3.68 18.84 -35.86
C ALA A 817 -3.09 19.20 -37.24
N ARG A 818 -1.77 19.05 -37.43
CA ARG A 818 -1.06 19.52 -38.62
C ARG A 818 -1.11 18.56 -39.79
N ALA A 819 -0.81 17.28 -39.56
CA ALA A 819 -0.79 16.26 -40.60
C ALA A 819 -2.19 15.69 -40.88
N GLY A 820 -3.03 15.52 -39.85
CA GLY A 820 -4.39 14.98 -39.99
C GLY A 820 -5.40 16.06 -40.39
N ALA A 821 -5.69 17.00 -39.48
CA ALA A 821 -6.70 18.05 -39.65
C ALA A 821 -6.24 19.23 -40.52
N LYS A 822 -4.97 19.26 -40.93
CA LYS A 822 -4.37 20.27 -41.82
C LYS A 822 -4.45 21.70 -41.28
N THR A 823 -4.24 21.89 -39.97
CA THR A 823 -4.20 23.21 -39.34
C THR A 823 -3.01 23.38 -38.39
N ASN A 824 -2.54 24.62 -38.24
CA ASN A 824 -1.59 25.00 -37.19
C ASN A 824 -2.30 25.46 -35.90
N ASN A 825 -3.62 25.34 -35.81
CA ASN A 825 -4.37 25.72 -34.62
C ASN A 825 -4.20 24.70 -33.48
N VAL A 826 -3.00 24.63 -32.92
CA VAL A 826 -2.66 23.81 -31.75
C VAL A 826 -2.04 24.70 -30.68
N SER A 827 -2.53 24.56 -29.44
CA SER A 827 -2.09 25.36 -28.30
C SER A 827 -2.36 24.59 -26.99
N SER A 828 -2.11 25.21 -25.84
CA SER A 828 -2.54 24.74 -24.52
C SER A 828 -3.29 25.87 -23.82
N PHE A 829 -4.36 25.55 -23.08
CA PHE A 829 -5.03 26.52 -22.22
C PHE A 829 -4.09 27.02 -21.10
N HIS A 830 -3.16 26.18 -20.65
CA HIS A 830 -2.14 26.52 -19.65
C HIS A 830 -1.41 27.85 -19.90
N TYR A 831 -1.05 28.14 -21.16
CA TYR A 831 -0.37 29.38 -21.55
C TYR A 831 -1.21 30.28 -22.47
N LEU A 832 -2.52 30.03 -22.54
CA LEU A 832 -3.43 30.87 -23.34
C LEU A 832 -3.55 32.24 -22.65
N GLY A 833 -3.20 33.31 -23.38
CA GLY A 833 -3.17 34.68 -22.85
C GLY A 833 -1.78 35.30 -22.77
N GLY A 834 -0.69 34.51 -22.90
CA GLY A 834 0.67 35.06 -23.02
C GLY A 834 1.78 34.07 -22.63
N ALA A 835 2.51 33.54 -23.63
CA ALA A 835 3.60 32.57 -23.43
C ALA A 835 5.00 33.11 -23.80
N LYS A 836 5.08 34.34 -24.34
CA LYS A 836 6.29 34.86 -25.00
C LYS A 836 7.46 35.02 -24.02
N GLY A 837 7.20 35.41 -22.78
CA GLY A 837 8.20 35.51 -21.73
C GLY A 837 8.67 34.15 -21.21
N TYR A 838 7.78 33.16 -21.17
CA TYR A 838 8.05 31.80 -20.67
C TYR A 838 8.78 30.90 -21.67
N THR A 839 8.89 31.32 -22.93
CA THR A 839 9.50 30.48 -23.97
C THR A 839 11.00 30.27 -23.71
N ASP A 840 11.69 31.33 -23.27
CA ASP A 840 13.15 31.38 -23.19
C ASP A 840 13.70 31.41 -21.76
N ASP A 841 12.83 31.53 -20.76
CA ASP A 841 13.23 31.77 -19.36
C ASP A 841 13.93 30.59 -18.67
N SER A 842 13.86 29.42 -19.28
CA SER A 842 14.51 28.18 -18.84
C SER A 842 15.73 27.84 -19.68
N ILE A 843 16.11 28.72 -20.62
CA ILE A 843 17.38 28.62 -21.34
C ILE A 843 18.51 28.82 -20.34
N ASN A 844 19.37 27.80 -20.20
CA ASN A 844 20.50 27.80 -19.27
C ASN A 844 20.09 28.05 -17.81
N ASN A 845 18.95 27.48 -17.41
CA ASN A 845 18.59 27.35 -16.00
C ASN A 845 19.77 26.74 -15.21
N VAL A 846 20.04 27.30 -14.04
CA VAL A 846 21.01 26.72 -13.11
C VAL A 846 20.53 25.31 -12.73
N PRO A 847 21.35 24.27 -12.91
CA PRO A 847 20.99 22.94 -12.47
C PRO A 847 20.68 22.94 -10.96
N PHE A 848 19.63 22.24 -10.53
CA PHE A 848 19.22 22.19 -9.13
C PHE A 848 20.34 21.66 -8.21
N ALA A 849 21.20 20.77 -8.72
CA ALA A 849 22.36 20.28 -7.99
C ALA A 849 23.40 21.37 -7.67
N ASP A 850 23.41 22.48 -8.42
CA ASP A 850 24.32 23.60 -8.25
C ASP A 850 23.80 24.66 -7.27
N ILE A 851 22.56 24.53 -6.77
CA ILE A 851 22.01 25.38 -5.70
C ILE A 851 22.94 25.34 -4.47
N LYS A 852 23.52 24.18 -4.16
CA LYS A 852 24.46 24.00 -3.04
C LYS A 852 25.71 24.89 -3.13
N GLY A 853 26.11 25.28 -4.34
CA GLY A 853 27.28 26.12 -4.60
C GLY A 853 26.98 27.62 -4.60
N ALA A 854 25.71 28.02 -4.42
CA ALA A 854 25.32 29.42 -4.32
C ALA A 854 26.01 30.09 -3.12
N SER A 855 26.44 31.34 -3.29
CA SER A 855 26.86 32.20 -2.17
C SER A 855 25.64 32.82 -1.49
N LYS A 856 24.60 33.13 -2.27
CA LYS A 856 23.32 33.67 -1.83
C LYS A 856 22.20 33.26 -2.80
N VAL A 857 21.03 32.95 -2.25
CA VAL A 857 19.83 32.59 -3.03
C VAL A 857 18.83 33.74 -2.99
N PHE A 858 18.31 34.12 -4.16
CA PHE A 858 17.30 35.15 -4.32
C PHE A 858 16.00 34.49 -4.78
N ILE A 859 14.87 34.83 -4.17
CA ILE A 859 13.56 34.31 -4.54
C ILE A 859 12.66 35.48 -4.90
N VAL A 860 12.11 35.48 -6.11
CA VAL A 860 11.19 36.52 -6.60
C VAL A 860 9.91 35.84 -7.06
N GLY A 861 8.76 36.20 -6.47
CA GLY A 861 7.47 35.65 -6.91
C GLY A 861 7.38 34.13 -6.82
N SER A 862 7.58 33.60 -5.62
CA SER A 862 7.37 32.18 -5.39
C SER A 862 7.22 31.81 -3.91
N GLU A 863 6.11 31.17 -3.56
CA GLU A 863 6.03 30.29 -2.39
C GLU A 863 6.68 28.92 -2.70
N ILE A 864 8.01 28.87 -2.87
CA ILE A 864 8.72 27.65 -3.32
C ILE A 864 8.44 26.42 -2.45
N ASN A 865 8.24 26.58 -1.14
CA ASN A 865 7.93 25.48 -0.23
C ASN A 865 6.47 25.00 -0.30
N ARG A 866 5.61 25.73 -1.01
CA ARG A 866 4.24 25.33 -1.33
C ARG A 866 4.14 24.73 -2.74
N TYR A 867 4.73 25.39 -3.73
CA TYR A 867 4.54 25.04 -5.14
C TYR A 867 5.61 24.12 -5.71
N ASN A 868 6.86 24.24 -5.26
CA ASN A 868 7.98 23.43 -5.74
C ASN A 868 8.84 22.94 -4.55
N PRO A 869 8.26 22.22 -3.57
CA PRO A 869 8.85 22.16 -2.23
C PRO A 869 10.18 21.42 -2.18
N VAL A 870 10.44 20.48 -3.08
CA VAL A 870 11.74 19.79 -3.17
C VAL A 870 12.87 20.75 -3.55
N VAL A 871 12.62 21.74 -4.42
CA VAL A 871 13.59 22.82 -4.68
C VAL A 871 13.75 23.69 -3.44
N GLY A 872 12.65 23.96 -2.73
CA GLY A 872 12.68 24.60 -1.42
C GLY A 872 13.56 23.87 -0.40
N TYR A 873 13.48 22.53 -0.35
CA TYR A 873 14.31 21.71 0.53
C TYR A 873 15.79 21.80 0.15
N MET A 874 16.10 21.82 -1.15
CA MET A 874 17.46 22.04 -1.64
C MET A 874 18.00 23.39 -1.17
N VAL A 875 17.20 24.47 -1.26
CA VAL A 875 17.57 25.81 -0.77
C VAL A 875 17.80 25.80 0.74
N ASN A 876 16.85 25.29 1.52
CA ASN A 876 16.93 25.28 2.98
C ASN A 876 18.14 24.48 3.48
N SER A 877 18.43 23.34 2.84
CA SER A 877 19.55 22.46 3.22
C SER A 877 20.93 23.09 2.96
N THR A 878 21.03 24.14 2.12
CA THR A 878 22.31 24.80 1.85
C THR A 878 22.83 25.65 3.02
N ASN A 879 21.94 26.09 3.92
CA ASN A 879 22.21 27.08 4.96
C ASN A 879 22.87 28.37 4.44
N LYS A 880 22.60 28.77 3.18
CA LYS A 880 23.05 30.03 2.59
C LYS A 880 22.07 31.15 2.88
N PRO A 881 22.51 32.43 2.88
CA PRO A 881 21.60 33.56 3.01
C PRO A 881 20.53 33.53 1.90
N VAL A 882 19.27 33.78 2.28
CA VAL A 882 18.13 33.80 1.37
C VAL A 882 17.48 35.18 1.38
N GLU A 883 17.34 35.80 0.22
CA GLU A 883 16.67 37.09 0.05
C GLU A 883 15.38 36.89 -0.75
N VAL A 884 14.24 37.30 -0.18
CA VAL A 884 12.91 37.05 -0.74
C VAL A 884 12.21 38.36 -1.07
N ILE A 885 11.71 38.45 -2.30
CA ILE A 885 10.82 39.51 -2.78
C ILE A 885 9.44 38.89 -3.01
N SER A 886 8.44 39.35 -2.26
CA SER A 886 7.07 38.82 -2.31
C SER A 886 6.04 39.94 -2.38
N ILE A 887 4.94 39.74 -3.11
CA ILE A 887 3.74 40.59 -3.00
C ILE A 887 2.84 40.17 -1.84
N ASN A 888 3.10 39.01 -1.23
CA ASN A 888 2.32 38.46 -0.13
C ASN A 888 2.99 38.79 1.22
N PRO A 889 2.45 39.73 2.01
CA PRO A 889 3.02 40.06 3.33
C PRO A 889 2.94 38.91 4.34
N LYS A 890 2.11 37.88 4.06
CA LYS A 890 1.93 36.68 4.87
C LYS A 890 2.63 35.44 4.29
N SER A 891 3.66 35.65 3.46
CA SER A 891 4.42 34.55 2.85
C SER A 891 4.95 33.55 3.88
N THR A 892 4.91 32.27 3.53
CA THR A 892 5.45 31.18 4.36
C THR A 892 6.97 31.17 4.39
N LEU A 893 7.62 31.93 3.50
CA LEU A 893 9.08 32.03 3.45
C LEU A 893 9.65 33.04 4.44
N LYS A 894 8.83 33.89 5.07
CA LYS A 894 9.31 34.99 5.92
C LYS A 894 10.22 34.52 7.05
N HIS A 895 9.94 33.38 7.69
CA HIS A 895 10.80 32.83 8.75
C HIS A 895 11.99 32.01 8.25
N LYS A 896 12.09 31.78 6.94
CA LYS A 896 13.19 31.07 6.27
C LYS A 896 14.15 32.02 5.55
N ALA A 897 13.71 33.25 5.30
CA ALA A 897 14.49 34.27 4.64
C ALA A 897 15.44 34.96 5.63
N THR A 898 16.65 35.29 5.17
CA THR A 898 17.55 36.22 5.85
C THR A 898 17.02 37.65 5.72
N ASN A 899 16.62 38.03 4.49
CA ASN A 899 15.99 39.31 4.19
C ASN A 899 14.66 39.05 3.46
N PHE A 900 13.59 39.72 3.89
CA PHE A 900 12.26 39.59 3.29
C PHE A 900 11.66 40.97 3.01
N ASN A 901 11.41 41.27 1.73
CA ASN A 901 10.82 42.52 1.30
C ASN A 901 9.44 42.28 0.66
N THR A 902 8.45 43.06 1.14
CA THR A 902 7.11 43.06 0.53
C THR A 902 7.03 44.16 -0.52
N VAL A 903 6.64 43.81 -1.75
CA VAL A 903 6.49 44.74 -2.88
C VAL A 903 5.04 44.75 -3.37
N LYS A 904 4.64 45.75 -4.16
CA LYS A 904 3.30 45.81 -4.77
C LYS A 904 3.21 45.02 -6.07
N SER A 905 4.27 45.06 -6.87
CA SER A 905 4.34 44.41 -8.18
C SER A 905 5.75 43.88 -8.43
N TYR A 906 5.84 42.59 -8.78
CA TYR A 906 7.10 41.97 -9.19
C TYR A 906 7.65 42.59 -10.48
N TYR A 907 6.75 42.91 -11.43
CA TYR A 907 7.11 43.51 -12.70
C TYR A 907 7.80 44.87 -12.51
N HIS A 908 7.12 45.80 -11.81
CA HIS A 908 7.63 47.14 -11.60
C HIS A 908 8.92 47.12 -10.75
N PHE A 909 8.99 46.23 -9.76
CA PHE A 909 10.19 46.07 -8.93
C PHE A 909 11.41 45.63 -9.74
N ILE A 910 11.32 44.54 -10.50
CA ILE A 910 12.46 44.05 -11.30
C ILE A 910 12.83 45.06 -12.39
N LYS A 911 11.84 45.73 -13.00
CA LYS A 911 12.11 46.77 -13.99
C LYS A 911 12.80 47.99 -13.37
N ALA A 912 12.46 48.37 -12.13
CA ALA A 912 13.16 49.41 -11.38
C ALA A 912 14.61 48.99 -11.04
N VAL A 913 14.84 47.72 -10.68
CA VAL A 913 16.18 47.15 -10.46
C VAL A 913 17.03 47.23 -11.74
N ASN A 914 16.47 46.81 -12.88
CA ASN A 914 17.13 46.90 -14.18
C ASN A 914 17.47 48.36 -14.54
N TYR A 915 16.53 49.29 -14.29
CA TYR A 915 16.75 50.72 -14.50
C TYR A 915 17.92 51.22 -13.66
N TYR A 916 17.91 50.93 -12.35
CA TYR A 916 18.93 51.37 -11.41
C TYR A 916 20.33 50.89 -11.81
N LEU A 917 20.47 49.60 -12.20
CA LEU A 917 21.75 49.05 -12.62
C LEU A 917 22.30 49.74 -13.87
N ILE A 918 21.46 49.97 -14.88
CA ILE A 918 21.88 50.61 -16.15
C ILE A 918 22.17 52.10 -15.96
N TYR A 919 21.31 52.82 -15.23
CA TYR A 919 21.47 54.25 -14.98
C TYR A 919 22.78 54.56 -14.24
N ASN A 920 23.15 53.71 -13.27
CA ASN A 920 24.37 53.87 -12.48
C ASN A 920 25.61 53.19 -13.08
N GLY A 921 25.53 52.67 -14.31
CA GLY A 921 26.68 52.03 -14.98
C GLY A 921 27.18 50.75 -14.33
N LYS A 922 26.30 50.01 -13.63
CA LYS A 922 26.62 48.78 -12.89
C LYS A 922 26.41 47.48 -13.69
N GLN A 923 26.06 47.57 -14.98
CA GLN A 923 25.91 46.43 -15.87
C GLN A 923 27.24 45.76 -16.24
N ASN A 924 27.20 44.48 -16.63
CA ASN A 924 28.34 43.74 -17.17
C ASN A 924 28.48 43.98 -18.68
N SER A 925 29.16 45.08 -19.06
CA SER A 925 29.33 45.47 -20.45
C SER A 925 30.03 44.40 -21.32
N MET A 926 31.00 43.66 -20.77
CA MET A 926 31.70 42.60 -21.51
C MET A 926 30.73 41.48 -21.91
N PHE A 927 29.95 40.97 -20.95
CA PHE A 927 28.97 39.91 -21.23
C PHE A 927 27.93 40.38 -22.25
N ILE A 928 27.43 41.61 -22.12
CA ILE A 928 26.43 42.18 -23.02
C ILE A 928 26.96 42.26 -24.46
N ASN A 929 28.17 42.78 -24.66
CA ASN A 929 28.75 42.95 -26.00
C ASN A 929 29.01 41.58 -26.68
N ASP A 930 29.52 40.62 -25.90
CA ASP A 930 29.93 39.32 -26.42
C ASP A 930 28.73 38.41 -26.67
N ASN A 931 27.75 38.41 -25.77
CA ASN A 931 26.70 37.38 -25.73
C ASN A 931 25.29 37.90 -25.99
N CYS A 932 25.07 39.21 -26.08
CA CYS A 932 23.71 39.76 -26.20
C CYS A 932 23.48 40.60 -27.46
N THR A 933 22.20 40.73 -27.84
CA THR A 933 21.66 41.65 -28.85
C THR A 933 20.54 42.49 -28.25
N GLY A 934 20.15 43.59 -28.91
CA GLY A 934 19.00 44.41 -28.49
C GLY A 934 19.24 45.33 -27.29
N TYR A 935 20.47 45.38 -26.73
CA TYR A 935 20.78 46.16 -25.54
C TYR A 935 20.52 47.67 -25.68
N GLU A 936 20.97 48.29 -26.78
CA GLU A 936 20.83 49.74 -26.97
C GLU A 936 19.36 50.18 -27.04
N GLU A 937 18.52 49.40 -27.73
CA GLU A 937 17.08 49.64 -27.79
C GLU A 937 16.42 49.45 -26.41
N TYR A 938 16.77 48.36 -25.71
CA TYR A 938 16.28 48.11 -24.36
C TYR A 938 16.65 49.24 -23.39
N LYS A 939 17.91 49.66 -23.38
CA LYS A 939 18.43 50.76 -22.56
C LYS A 939 17.69 52.06 -22.85
N LYS A 940 17.57 52.43 -24.13
CA LYS A 940 16.88 53.65 -24.55
C LYS A 940 15.44 53.68 -24.04
N ASN A 941 14.71 52.59 -24.25
CA ASN A 941 13.30 52.51 -23.86
C ASN A 941 13.16 52.48 -22.33
N LEU A 942 13.99 51.72 -21.61
CA LEU A 942 13.95 51.67 -20.15
C LEU A 942 14.23 53.03 -19.50
N LEU A 943 15.26 53.75 -19.96
CA LEU A 943 15.65 55.05 -19.40
C LEU A 943 14.71 56.20 -19.77
N SER A 944 13.79 56.01 -20.73
CA SER A 944 12.74 56.99 -21.04
C SER A 944 11.64 57.06 -19.96
N ILE A 945 11.53 56.05 -19.10
CA ILE A 945 10.58 56.02 -17.98
C ILE A 945 11.17 56.81 -16.80
N LYS A 946 10.34 57.48 -16.02
CA LYS A 946 10.80 58.12 -14.77
C LYS A 946 11.02 57.06 -13.70
N TYR A 947 12.23 57.00 -13.12
CA TYR A 947 12.57 56.05 -12.06
C TYR A 947 11.60 56.11 -10.86
N LYS A 948 11.18 57.32 -10.48
CA LYS A 948 10.23 57.54 -9.37
C LYS A 948 8.87 56.86 -9.61
N ASP A 949 8.41 56.82 -10.85
CA ASP A 949 7.13 56.21 -11.20
C ASP A 949 7.22 54.68 -11.06
N LEU A 950 8.31 54.07 -11.56
CA LEU A 950 8.59 52.64 -11.36
C LEU A 950 8.67 52.29 -9.87
N CYS A 951 9.35 53.12 -9.07
CA CYS A 951 9.48 52.93 -7.63
C CYS A 951 8.14 53.01 -6.90
N THR A 952 7.26 53.93 -7.31
CA THR A 952 5.93 54.13 -6.72
C THR A 952 5.02 52.93 -6.94
N GLU A 953 5.08 52.33 -8.13
CA GLU A 953 4.37 51.11 -8.48
C GLU A 953 5.01 49.84 -7.89
N ALA A 954 6.32 49.88 -7.62
CA ALA A 954 7.07 48.74 -7.08
C ALA A 954 6.93 48.57 -5.56
N CYS A 955 7.18 49.61 -4.76
CA CYS A 955 7.26 49.51 -3.30
C CYS A 955 6.12 50.25 -2.57
N TYR A 956 5.83 49.87 -1.33
CA TYR A 956 4.89 50.58 -0.45
C TYR A 956 5.54 51.87 0.07
N SER A 957 4.76 52.95 0.15
CA SER A 957 5.19 54.28 0.62
C SER A 957 5.60 54.33 2.09
N GLU A 958 5.36 53.25 2.84
CA GLU A 958 5.78 53.06 4.23
C GLU A 958 7.17 52.39 4.36
N CYS A 959 7.87 52.11 3.26
CA CYS A 959 9.33 52.02 3.35
C CYS A 959 9.84 53.42 3.70
N ASP A 960 10.43 53.59 4.88
CA ASP A 960 10.94 54.85 5.48
C ASP A 960 12.01 55.59 4.63
N CYS A 961 12.20 55.21 3.37
CA CYS A 961 13.26 55.67 2.48
C CYS A 961 12.80 55.54 1.02
N ASP A 962 13.19 56.50 0.17
CA ASP A 962 12.97 56.61 -1.28
C ASP A 962 13.21 55.31 -2.09
N CYS A 963 12.36 54.30 -1.94
CA CYS A 963 12.49 53.00 -2.58
C CYS A 963 13.84 52.29 -2.32
N ALA A 964 14.44 52.39 -1.12
CA ALA A 964 15.75 51.77 -0.85
C ALA A 964 15.77 50.25 -1.09
N CYS A 965 14.59 49.59 -0.99
CA CYS A 965 14.33 48.21 -1.43
C CYS A 965 14.97 47.87 -2.80
N VAL A 966 14.93 48.79 -3.76
CA VAL A 966 15.39 48.57 -5.14
C VAL A 966 16.93 48.64 -5.26
N PRO A 967 17.61 49.75 -4.86
CA PRO A 967 19.07 49.79 -4.82
C PRO A 967 19.69 48.65 -4.00
N ASP A 968 19.13 48.34 -2.83
CA ASP A 968 19.67 47.31 -1.94
C ASP A 968 19.68 45.93 -2.61
N PHE A 969 18.54 45.54 -3.21
CA PHE A 969 18.44 44.29 -3.96
C PHE A 969 19.38 44.30 -5.18
N ALA A 970 19.42 45.40 -5.94
CA ALA A 970 20.23 45.53 -7.14
C ALA A 970 21.73 45.35 -6.83
N GLU A 971 22.23 46.01 -5.79
CA GLU A 971 23.62 45.92 -5.36
C GLU A 971 23.95 44.54 -4.79
N SER A 972 23.07 44.02 -3.94
CA SER A 972 23.16 42.68 -3.36
C SER A 972 23.27 41.60 -4.44
N PHE A 973 22.37 41.60 -5.43
CA PHE A 973 22.37 40.62 -6.52
C PHE A 973 23.58 40.76 -7.44
N ASN A 974 23.95 41.98 -7.82
CA ASN A 974 25.03 42.21 -8.78
C ASN A 974 26.41 41.85 -8.20
N LYS A 975 26.66 42.18 -6.92
CA LYS A 975 27.94 41.93 -6.24
C LYS A 975 28.22 40.44 -5.99
N GLU A 976 27.19 39.63 -5.79
CA GLU A 976 27.31 38.21 -5.45
C GLU A 976 27.80 37.36 -6.63
N MET A 977 28.98 36.76 -6.53
CA MET A 977 29.55 35.96 -7.63
C MET A 977 28.68 34.75 -8.00
N ASN A 978 28.21 34.01 -6.99
CA ASN A 978 27.39 32.80 -7.14
C ASN A 978 25.94 33.09 -6.74
N ALA A 979 25.34 34.10 -7.40
CA ALA A 979 23.96 34.50 -7.19
C ALA A 979 23.00 33.60 -7.98
N VAL A 980 22.14 32.85 -7.27
CA VAL A 980 21.07 32.04 -7.87
C VAL A 980 19.72 32.69 -7.59
N LEU A 981 19.02 33.10 -8.65
CA LEU A 981 17.69 33.67 -8.56
C LEU A 981 16.63 32.63 -8.97
N ILE A 982 15.66 32.37 -8.10
CA ILE A 982 14.60 31.39 -8.30
C ILE A 982 13.26 32.13 -8.39
N PHE A 983 12.45 31.78 -9.38
CA PHE A 983 11.06 32.25 -9.47
C PHE A 983 10.13 31.16 -9.99
N SER A 984 8.83 31.32 -9.77
CA SER A 984 7.82 30.38 -10.27
C SER A 984 6.87 31.08 -11.23
N GLU A 985 6.66 30.46 -12.40
CA GLU A 985 5.65 30.90 -13.36
C GLU A 985 4.24 30.87 -12.78
N LYS A 986 4.01 30.21 -11.63
CA LYS A 986 2.71 30.21 -10.94
C LYS A 986 2.37 31.56 -10.33
N GLU A 987 3.35 32.40 -10.01
CA GLU A 987 3.13 33.77 -9.50
C GLU A 987 3.69 34.86 -10.42
N VAL A 988 4.75 34.54 -11.16
CA VAL A 988 5.43 35.49 -12.04
C VAL A 988 4.82 35.45 -13.43
N GLY A 989 4.27 36.58 -13.87
CA GLY A 989 3.73 36.78 -15.21
C GLY A 989 4.80 36.75 -16.32
N SER A 990 4.36 36.56 -17.57
CA SER A 990 5.24 36.42 -18.74
C SER A 990 6.20 37.61 -18.90
N ASP A 991 5.69 38.84 -18.85
CA ASP A 991 6.55 40.02 -19.01
C ASP A 991 7.51 40.21 -17.82
N THR A 992 7.11 39.84 -16.61
CA THR A 992 8.00 39.83 -15.43
C THR A 992 9.11 38.80 -15.58
N ALA A 993 8.81 37.59 -16.05
CA ALA A 993 9.82 36.56 -16.33
C ALA A 993 10.84 37.06 -17.38
N ARG A 994 10.39 37.80 -18.39
CA ARG A 994 11.28 38.45 -19.37
C ARG A 994 12.17 39.52 -18.73
N GLU A 995 11.65 40.35 -17.82
CA GLU A 995 12.47 41.34 -17.11
C GLU A 995 13.46 40.72 -16.12
N ILE A 996 13.12 39.57 -15.51
CA ILE A 996 14.07 38.76 -14.71
C ILE A 996 15.18 38.20 -15.61
N MET A 997 14.84 37.73 -16.81
CA MET A 997 15.85 37.30 -17.78
C MET A 997 16.75 38.48 -18.20
N ASN A 998 16.17 39.66 -18.46
CA ASN A 998 16.96 40.87 -18.74
C ASN A 998 17.91 41.20 -17.57
N LEU A 999 17.46 41.09 -16.31
CA LEU A 999 18.31 41.28 -15.13
C LEU A 999 19.53 40.35 -15.15
N ALA A 1000 19.32 39.06 -15.43
CA ALA A 1000 20.39 38.08 -15.49
C ALA A 1000 21.39 38.34 -16.63
N LEU A 1001 20.90 38.87 -17.76
CA LEU A 1001 21.73 39.26 -18.90
C LEU A 1001 22.53 40.54 -18.61
N ILE A 1002 21.89 41.57 -18.03
CA ILE A 1002 22.51 42.85 -17.66
C ILE A 1002 23.66 42.63 -16.66
N THR A 1003 23.47 41.71 -15.72
CA THR A 1003 24.48 41.37 -14.69
C THR A 1003 25.48 40.29 -15.14
N GLY A 1004 25.27 39.70 -16.31
CA GLY A 1004 26.12 38.64 -16.86
C GLY A 1004 26.19 37.38 -15.98
N LYS A 1005 25.07 37.00 -15.35
CA LYS A 1005 24.98 35.85 -14.44
C LYS A 1005 24.56 34.56 -15.15
N LEU A 1006 23.92 34.67 -16.32
CA LEU A 1006 23.42 33.52 -17.06
C LEU A 1006 24.57 32.67 -17.64
N GLY A 1007 24.39 31.34 -17.67
CA GLY A 1007 25.34 30.40 -18.28
C GLY A 1007 26.58 30.09 -17.41
N LYS A 1008 26.50 30.29 -16.09
CA LYS A 1008 27.59 30.04 -15.13
C LYS A 1008 27.21 28.96 -14.12
N THR A 1009 28.19 28.22 -13.61
CA THR A 1009 27.98 27.25 -12.52
C THR A 1009 27.57 27.98 -11.25
N SER A 1010 26.52 27.51 -10.58
CA SER A 1010 25.99 28.12 -9.34
C SER A 1010 25.70 29.63 -9.43
N SER A 1011 25.40 30.15 -10.63
CA SER A 1011 24.94 31.53 -10.82
C SER A 1011 24.00 31.63 -12.02
N GLY A 1012 22.96 32.46 -11.90
CA GLY A 1012 21.96 32.65 -12.94
C GLY A 1012 20.54 32.52 -12.40
N ILE A 1013 19.64 32.00 -13.23
CA ILE A 1013 18.23 31.88 -12.92
C ILE A 1013 17.78 30.42 -12.83
N ILE A 1014 16.73 30.18 -12.05
CA ILE A 1014 15.95 28.96 -12.04
C ILE A 1014 14.48 29.36 -12.24
N ALA A 1015 14.01 29.27 -13.49
CA ALA A 1015 12.61 29.43 -13.83
C ALA A 1015 11.85 28.12 -13.59
N LEU A 1016 11.00 28.08 -12.56
CA LEU A 1016 10.17 26.92 -12.23
C LEU A 1016 8.86 26.99 -13.01
N LYS A 1017 8.67 26.06 -13.95
CA LYS A 1017 7.42 25.92 -14.71
C LYS A 1017 6.25 25.55 -13.78
N GLN A 1018 5.01 25.76 -14.21
CA GLN A 1018 3.85 25.51 -13.35
C GLN A 1018 3.49 24.01 -13.20
N LYS A 1019 3.65 23.18 -14.24
CA LYS A 1019 3.27 21.75 -14.26
C LYS A 1019 4.43 20.82 -14.66
N ASN A 1020 4.28 19.52 -14.38
CA ASN A 1020 5.28 18.46 -14.59
C ASN A 1020 5.87 18.43 -16.01
N ASN A 1021 5.03 18.65 -17.03
CA ASN A 1021 5.47 18.64 -18.43
C ASN A 1021 5.10 19.94 -19.16
N SER A 1022 5.06 21.07 -18.45
CA SER A 1022 4.86 22.40 -19.07
C SER A 1022 5.95 22.72 -20.09
N HIS A 1023 7.20 22.31 -19.84
CA HIS A 1023 8.27 22.53 -20.82
C HIS A 1023 8.09 21.66 -22.07
N GLY A 1024 7.58 20.43 -21.89
CA GLY A 1024 7.22 19.54 -22.99
C GLY A 1024 6.28 20.19 -24.02
N LEU A 1025 5.36 21.07 -23.60
CA LEU A 1025 4.46 21.78 -24.52
C LEU A 1025 5.24 22.58 -25.56
N PHE A 1026 6.34 23.21 -25.15
CA PHE A 1026 7.22 23.95 -26.05
C PHE A 1026 8.06 23.00 -26.90
N ASP A 1027 8.66 21.99 -26.28
CA ASP A 1027 9.54 21.03 -26.96
C ASP A 1027 8.81 20.21 -28.02
N MET A 1028 7.55 19.84 -27.77
CA MET A 1028 6.75 19.02 -28.68
C MET A 1028 5.97 19.87 -29.68
N GLY A 1029 6.07 21.20 -29.62
CA GLY A 1029 5.47 22.10 -30.61
C GLY A 1029 3.96 22.31 -30.46
N ILE A 1030 3.45 22.33 -29.23
CA ILE A 1030 2.05 22.69 -28.89
C ILE A 1030 1.85 24.21 -29.00
N ARG A 1031 2.13 24.77 -30.18
CA ARG A 1031 2.05 26.21 -30.45
C ARG A 1031 1.68 26.50 -31.91
N PRO A 1032 0.99 27.60 -32.19
CA PRO A 1032 0.56 27.90 -33.56
C PRO A 1032 1.69 28.34 -34.51
N LYS A 1033 2.84 28.78 -33.98
CA LYS A 1033 3.95 29.34 -34.78
C LYS A 1033 5.25 28.54 -34.70
N THR A 1034 5.35 27.54 -33.82
CA THR A 1034 6.58 26.74 -33.63
C THR A 1034 6.28 25.25 -33.58
N GLY A 1035 7.15 24.43 -34.18
CA GLY A 1035 7.11 22.97 -34.14
C GLY A 1035 8.00 22.38 -33.06
N VAL A 1036 8.31 21.09 -33.20
CA VAL A 1036 9.17 20.34 -32.27
C VAL A 1036 10.55 21.01 -32.15
N GLY A 1037 11.08 21.09 -30.92
CA GLY A 1037 12.32 21.79 -30.61
C GLY A 1037 12.24 23.32 -30.75
N GLN A 1038 11.02 23.88 -30.72
CA GLN A 1038 10.73 25.31 -30.90
C GLN A 1038 11.17 25.88 -32.26
N GLN A 1039 11.30 25.02 -33.29
CA GLN A 1039 11.66 25.43 -34.66
C GLN A 1039 10.51 26.23 -35.30
N ASP A 1040 10.84 27.28 -36.07
CA ASP A 1040 9.86 28.19 -36.67
C ASP A 1040 9.06 27.49 -37.78
N LEU A 1041 7.72 27.59 -37.75
CA LEU A 1041 6.85 27.02 -38.78
C LEU A 1041 6.77 27.83 -40.07
N SER A 1042 7.51 28.94 -40.16
CA SER A 1042 7.75 29.67 -41.41
C SER A 1042 9.05 29.26 -42.10
N ASP A 1043 9.92 28.47 -41.45
CA ASP A 1043 11.17 27.98 -42.03
C ASP A 1043 10.90 26.91 -43.10
N PRO A 1044 11.23 27.17 -44.38
CA PRO A 1044 11.03 26.22 -45.47
C PRO A 1044 11.79 24.90 -45.28
N GLU A 1045 12.97 24.94 -44.67
CA GLU A 1045 13.82 23.75 -44.47
C GLU A 1045 13.19 22.83 -43.42
N PHE A 1046 12.71 23.40 -42.31
CA PHE A 1046 11.95 22.68 -41.32
C PHE A 1046 10.64 22.10 -41.89
N ILE A 1047 9.86 22.90 -42.64
CA ILE A 1047 8.63 22.40 -43.29
C ILE A 1047 8.95 21.21 -44.21
N SER A 1048 10.01 21.29 -45.01
CA SER A 1048 10.44 20.21 -45.90
C SER A 1048 10.78 18.93 -45.11
N LYS A 1049 11.53 19.07 -44.01
CA LYS A 1049 11.82 17.97 -43.07
C LYS A 1049 10.54 17.33 -42.53
N MET A 1050 9.56 18.14 -42.12
CA MET A 1050 8.28 17.65 -41.59
C MET A 1050 7.44 16.93 -42.64
N LYS A 1051 7.33 17.48 -43.85
CA LYS A 1051 6.62 16.82 -44.98
C LYS A 1051 7.20 15.46 -45.29
N SER A 1052 8.53 15.36 -45.34
CA SER A 1052 9.25 14.10 -45.56
C SER A 1052 8.98 13.10 -44.43
N LYS A 1053 9.17 13.50 -43.17
CA LYS A 1053 8.99 12.62 -42.01
C LYS A 1053 7.57 12.10 -41.88
N TRP A 1054 6.58 12.97 -42.04
CA TRP A 1054 5.17 12.59 -41.93
C TRP A 1054 4.57 12.02 -43.20
N LYS A 1055 5.34 11.97 -44.30
CA LYS A 1055 4.89 11.50 -45.62
C LYS A 1055 3.63 12.23 -46.10
N ILE A 1056 3.63 13.54 -45.96
CA ILE A 1056 2.52 14.42 -46.41
C ILE A 1056 2.99 15.38 -47.49
N ASN A 1057 2.09 15.73 -48.41
CA ASN A 1057 2.39 16.63 -49.53
C ASN A 1057 2.29 18.11 -49.12
N ASP A 1058 1.30 18.43 -48.29
CA ASP A 1058 0.96 19.80 -47.89
C ASP A 1058 1.11 19.99 -46.38
N PHE A 1059 1.54 21.21 -46.01
CA PHE A 1059 1.71 21.64 -44.64
C PHE A 1059 0.89 22.92 -44.41
N PRO A 1060 0.17 23.05 -43.28
CA PRO A 1060 -0.68 24.21 -43.01
C PRO A 1060 0.12 25.52 -42.96
N LYS A 1061 -0.49 26.61 -43.42
CA LYS A 1061 0.11 27.95 -43.36
C LYS A 1061 0.08 28.49 -41.93
N VAL A 1062 1.05 29.34 -41.59
CA VAL A 1062 1.02 30.09 -40.33
C VAL A 1062 0.04 31.25 -40.48
N ILE A 1063 -0.88 31.38 -39.53
CA ILE A 1063 -1.83 32.50 -39.45
C ILE A 1063 -1.21 33.56 -38.54
N ASP A 1064 -1.07 34.78 -39.05
CA ASP A 1064 -0.36 35.84 -38.32
C ASP A 1064 -1.22 36.54 -37.24
N GLU A 1065 -2.52 36.25 -37.20
CA GLU A 1065 -3.38 36.74 -36.14
C GLU A 1065 -3.17 35.98 -34.81
N CYS A 1066 -3.28 36.70 -33.69
CA CYS A 1066 -3.16 36.14 -32.35
C CYS A 1066 -4.20 35.04 -32.09
N PHE A 1067 -3.72 33.82 -31.76
CA PHE A 1067 -4.55 32.65 -31.47
C PHE A 1067 -5.64 32.92 -30.42
N THR A 1068 -5.30 33.63 -29.34
CA THR A 1068 -6.25 34.00 -28.28
C THR A 1068 -7.31 34.98 -28.79
N LYS A 1069 -6.98 35.91 -29.71
CA LYS A 1069 -7.98 36.83 -30.29
C LYS A 1069 -8.99 36.07 -31.14
N ARG A 1070 -8.52 35.15 -31.98
CA ARG A 1070 -9.39 34.26 -32.79
C ARG A 1070 -10.28 33.37 -31.93
N PHE A 1071 -9.74 32.85 -30.82
CA PHE A 1071 -10.52 32.12 -29.82
C PHE A 1071 -11.68 32.97 -29.28
N LYS A 1072 -11.39 34.21 -28.83
CA LYS A 1072 -12.40 35.15 -28.32
C LYS A 1072 -13.49 35.49 -29.34
N LYS A 1073 -13.14 35.57 -30.63
CA LYS A 1073 -14.07 35.86 -31.73
C LYS A 1073 -15.00 34.69 -32.07
N GLY A 1074 -14.77 33.48 -31.56
CA GLY A 1074 -15.59 32.30 -31.89
C GLY A 1074 -15.34 31.75 -33.30
N GLU A 1075 -14.12 31.91 -33.80
CA GLU A 1075 -13.73 31.43 -35.13
C GLU A 1075 -13.54 29.90 -35.18
N TYR A 1076 -13.25 29.26 -34.04
CA TYR A 1076 -13.12 27.81 -33.96
C TYR A 1076 -14.48 27.16 -33.75
N LYS A 1077 -14.90 26.33 -34.70
CA LYS A 1077 -16.18 25.61 -34.68
C LYS A 1077 -16.07 24.26 -33.97
N ASN A 1078 -14.90 23.64 -34.01
CA ASN A 1078 -14.63 22.40 -33.30
C ASN A 1078 -13.46 22.57 -32.33
N LEU A 1079 -13.63 22.12 -31.09
CA LEU A 1079 -12.61 22.14 -30.05
C LEU A 1079 -12.25 20.71 -29.63
N PHE A 1080 -10.97 20.36 -29.69
CA PHE A 1080 -10.44 19.07 -29.25
C PHE A 1080 -9.50 19.28 -28.08
N ILE A 1081 -9.92 18.90 -26.88
CA ILE A 1081 -9.24 19.22 -25.62
C ILE A 1081 -8.74 17.93 -24.98
N PHE A 1082 -7.43 17.81 -24.80
CA PHE A 1082 -6.78 16.63 -24.26
C PHE A 1082 -6.08 16.96 -22.94
N GLY A 1083 -6.55 16.36 -21.83
CA GLY A 1083 -5.90 16.46 -20.53
C GLY A 1083 -5.98 17.84 -19.85
N GLU A 1084 -6.95 18.69 -20.23
CA GLU A 1084 -7.15 20.03 -19.65
C GLU A 1084 -8.58 20.24 -19.15
N ASP A 1085 -8.73 21.01 -18.06
CA ASP A 1085 -10.02 21.47 -17.51
C ASP A 1085 -10.10 23.01 -17.47
N PRO A 1086 -10.15 23.69 -18.64
CA PRO A 1086 -10.20 25.14 -18.73
C PRO A 1086 -11.40 25.76 -18.03
N ILE A 1087 -12.60 25.16 -18.10
CA ILE A 1087 -13.79 25.69 -17.42
C ILE A 1087 -13.60 25.62 -15.90
N GLY A 1088 -13.15 24.47 -15.39
CA GLY A 1088 -13.00 24.28 -13.95
C GLY A 1088 -11.84 25.07 -13.36
N CYS A 1089 -10.81 25.39 -14.14
CA CYS A 1089 -9.60 26.08 -13.70
C CYS A 1089 -9.57 27.57 -14.05
N ALA A 1090 -10.56 28.11 -14.77
CA ALA A 1090 -10.58 29.53 -15.15
C ALA A 1090 -10.73 30.48 -13.95
N ASN A 1091 -10.06 31.63 -14.02
CA ASN A 1091 -10.33 32.75 -13.12
C ASN A 1091 -11.71 33.36 -13.37
N ASP A 1092 -12.05 33.57 -14.65
CA ASP A 1092 -13.38 33.96 -15.09
C ASP A 1092 -14.05 32.80 -15.84
N LYS A 1093 -14.83 32.02 -15.10
CA LYS A 1093 -15.58 30.89 -15.66
C LYS A 1093 -16.66 31.32 -16.64
N SER A 1094 -17.29 32.49 -16.41
CA SER A 1094 -18.36 32.97 -17.29
C SER A 1094 -17.82 33.28 -18.68
N PHE A 1095 -16.69 33.97 -18.75
CA PHE A 1095 -16.02 34.26 -20.01
C PHE A 1095 -15.63 32.99 -20.77
N ILE A 1096 -15.02 31.99 -20.10
CA ILE A 1096 -14.64 30.74 -20.78
C ILE A 1096 -15.88 29.98 -21.28
N LYS A 1097 -16.96 29.90 -20.49
CA LYS A 1097 -18.21 29.27 -20.92
C LYS A 1097 -18.85 29.99 -22.11
N GLU A 1098 -18.83 31.32 -22.13
CA GLU A 1098 -19.34 32.11 -23.26
C GLU A 1098 -18.53 31.85 -24.54
N VAL A 1099 -17.22 31.69 -24.45
CA VAL A 1099 -16.41 31.37 -25.63
C VAL A 1099 -16.65 29.91 -26.08
N PHE A 1100 -16.77 28.98 -25.13
CA PHE A 1100 -17.06 27.57 -25.42
C PHE A 1100 -18.44 27.35 -26.08
N SER A 1101 -19.44 28.18 -25.75
CA SER A 1101 -20.77 28.07 -26.35
C SER A 1101 -20.81 28.48 -27.84
N LYS A 1102 -19.76 29.15 -28.34
CA LYS A 1102 -19.61 29.53 -29.76
C LYS A 1102 -19.11 28.37 -30.63
N ALA A 1103 -18.60 27.29 -30.03
CA ALA A 1103 -18.19 26.08 -30.75
C ALA A 1103 -19.39 25.15 -30.97
N ASN A 1104 -19.44 24.52 -32.15
CA ASN A 1104 -20.50 23.60 -32.56
C ASN A 1104 -20.26 22.16 -32.06
N PHE A 1105 -18.99 21.79 -31.82
CA PHE A 1105 -18.61 20.46 -31.37
C PHE A 1105 -17.39 20.51 -30.46
N LYS A 1106 -17.45 19.80 -29.33
CA LYS A 1106 -16.41 19.76 -28.30
C LYS A 1106 -16.09 18.32 -27.94
N VAL A 1107 -14.82 17.97 -28.07
CA VAL A 1107 -14.27 16.71 -27.59
C VAL A 1107 -13.40 16.97 -26.38
N VAL A 1108 -13.59 16.20 -25.33
CA VAL A 1108 -12.75 16.26 -24.13
C VAL A 1108 -12.20 14.86 -23.84
N GLN A 1109 -10.88 14.72 -23.80
CA GLN A 1109 -10.22 13.53 -23.27
C GLN A 1109 -9.75 13.82 -21.84
N ASP A 1110 -10.33 13.11 -20.86
CA ASP A 1110 -10.04 13.33 -19.44
C ASP A 1110 -10.17 12.01 -18.66
N VAL A 1111 -9.55 11.95 -17.48
CA VAL A 1111 -9.60 10.80 -16.56
C VAL A 1111 -10.93 10.78 -15.81
N PHE A 1112 -11.44 11.96 -15.45
CA PHE A 1112 -12.66 12.11 -14.65
C PHE A 1112 -13.65 13.07 -15.31
N MET A 1113 -14.88 13.08 -14.81
CA MET A 1113 -15.93 14.00 -15.26
C MET A 1113 -15.69 15.42 -14.72
N SER A 1114 -14.73 16.13 -15.32
CA SER A 1114 -14.36 17.51 -15.02
C SER A 1114 -15.45 18.53 -15.41
N GLU A 1115 -15.32 19.80 -15.00
CA GLU A 1115 -16.28 20.83 -15.41
C GLU A 1115 -16.28 21.03 -16.93
N THR A 1116 -15.13 20.88 -17.57
CA THR A 1116 -15.00 20.92 -19.03
C THR A 1116 -15.59 19.68 -19.69
N ALA A 1117 -15.37 18.48 -19.14
CA ALA A 1117 -15.97 17.25 -19.69
C ALA A 1117 -17.51 17.28 -19.67
N LYS A 1118 -18.13 17.86 -18.64
CA LYS A 1118 -19.60 18.02 -18.57
C LYS A 1118 -20.19 18.88 -19.70
N ASP A 1119 -19.41 19.82 -20.22
CA ASP A 1119 -19.81 20.69 -21.34
C ASP A 1119 -19.48 20.09 -22.72
N ALA A 1120 -18.75 18.97 -22.76
CA ALA A 1120 -18.37 18.30 -24.00
C ALA A 1120 -19.58 17.62 -24.70
N ASP A 1121 -19.47 17.48 -26.02
CA ASP A 1121 -20.41 16.70 -26.82
C ASP A 1121 -19.96 15.24 -26.90
N LEU A 1122 -18.65 15.00 -26.87
CA LEU A 1122 -18.03 13.67 -26.84
C LEU A 1122 -16.89 13.65 -25.82
N ILE A 1123 -16.85 12.62 -24.98
CA ILE A 1123 -15.80 12.40 -24.01
C ILE A 1123 -15.03 11.14 -24.37
N LEU A 1124 -13.69 11.22 -24.38
CA LEU A 1124 -12.79 10.08 -24.48
C LEU A 1124 -12.17 9.78 -23.11
N PRO A 1125 -12.12 8.51 -22.67
CA PRO A 1125 -11.47 8.16 -21.41
C PRO A 1125 -9.94 8.26 -21.55
N ALA A 1126 -9.27 9.01 -20.67
CA ALA A 1126 -7.81 9.12 -20.67
C ALA A 1126 -7.15 7.98 -19.87
N SER A 1127 -5.99 7.49 -20.32
CA SER A 1127 -5.05 6.71 -19.50
C SER A 1127 -4.27 7.61 -18.53
N LEU A 1128 -3.85 7.05 -17.39
CA LEU A 1128 -2.84 7.68 -16.53
C LEU A 1128 -1.46 7.42 -17.11
N TRP A 1129 -0.51 8.32 -16.86
CA TRP A 1129 0.81 8.27 -17.51
C TRP A 1129 1.60 6.99 -17.20
N PHE A 1130 1.45 6.43 -15.99
CA PHE A 1130 2.10 5.17 -15.60
C PHE A 1130 1.38 3.91 -16.11
N GLU A 1131 0.21 4.04 -16.75
CA GLU A 1131 -0.46 2.91 -17.40
C GLU A 1131 0.06 2.70 -18.84
N THR A 1132 0.57 3.77 -19.46
CA THR A 1132 1.12 3.73 -20.82
C THR A 1132 2.64 3.72 -20.83
N GLY A 1133 3.29 4.40 -19.88
CA GLY A 1133 4.69 4.78 -20.01
C GLY A 1133 4.86 6.03 -20.89
N GLY A 1134 6.08 6.53 -21.00
CA GLY A 1134 6.43 7.71 -21.80
C GLY A 1134 7.49 8.58 -21.15
N SER A 1135 7.47 9.88 -21.44
CA SER A 1135 8.44 10.83 -20.89
C SER A 1135 7.84 12.19 -20.52
N PHE A 1136 8.48 12.87 -19.56
CA PHE A 1136 8.22 14.27 -19.21
C PHE A 1136 9.50 15.10 -19.30
N THR A 1137 9.37 16.37 -19.69
CA THR A 1137 10.44 17.37 -19.63
C THR A 1137 10.19 18.36 -18.48
N ASN A 1138 11.09 18.35 -17.50
CA ASN A 1138 10.99 19.19 -16.30
C ASN A 1138 11.55 20.63 -16.52
N SER A 1139 11.54 21.46 -15.48
CA SER A 1139 12.04 22.86 -15.55
C SER A 1139 13.52 23.00 -15.91
N GLN A 1140 14.32 21.96 -15.74
CA GLN A 1140 15.75 21.96 -16.11
C GLN A 1140 15.96 21.47 -17.55
N LYS A 1141 14.88 21.27 -18.31
CA LYS A 1141 14.88 20.67 -19.64
C LYS A 1141 15.43 19.23 -19.65
N MET A 1142 15.38 18.54 -18.52
CA MET A 1142 15.72 17.12 -18.47
C MET A 1142 14.51 16.29 -18.88
N ILE A 1143 14.70 15.46 -19.90
CA ILE A 1143 13.72 14.45 -20.32
C ILE A 1143 13.87 13.24 -19.40
N GLN A 1144 12.79 12.92 -18.68
CA GLN A 1144 12.73 11.80 -17.74
C GLN A 1144 11.77 10.75 -18.29
N VAL A 1145 12.31 9.57 -18.61
CA VAL A 1145 11.56 8.41 -19.12
C VAL A 1145 11.04 7.57 -17.97
N PHE A 1146 9.85 6.99 -18.13
CA PHE A 1146 9.23 6.04 -17.22
C PHE A 1146 8.45 4.98 -17.99
N GLU A 1147 8.39 3.78 -17.42
CA GLU A 1147 7.73 2.62 -18.03
C GLU A 1147 6.25 2.52 -17.64
N SER A 1148 5.48 1.75 -18.41
CA SER A 1148 4.16 1.27 -17.98
C SER A 1148 4.33 0.32 -16.79
N ALA A 1149 3.47 0.48 -15.77
CA ALA A 1149 3.61 -0.23 -14.52
C ALA A 1149 2.31 -0.90 -14.03
N LEU A 1150 1.15 -0.34 -14.34
CA LEU A 1150 -0.15 -0.93 -14.00
C LEU A 1150 -0.95 -1.20 -15.27
N LYS A 1151 -1.72 -2.29 -15.27
CA LYS A 1151 -2.65 -2.59 -16.36
C LYS A 1151 -3.64 -1.43 -16.54
N PRO A 1152 -3.78 -0.86 -17.75
CA PRO A 1152 -4.74 0.21 -18.00
C PRO A 1152 -6.17 -0.21 -17.64
N LYS A 1153 -6.92 0.70 -17.01
CA LYS A 1153 -8.38 0.52 -16.78
C LYS A 1153 -9.22 0.81 -18.04
N VAL A 1154 -8.62 1.40 -19.06
CA VAL A 1154 -9.25 1.74 -20.34
C VAL A 1154 -8.89 0.68 -21.39
N GLU A 1155 -9.82 0.35 -22.29
CA GLU A 1155 -9.59 -0.63 -23.36
C GLU A 1155 -8.57 -0.15 -24.39
N VAL A 1156 -8.60 1.14 -24.72
CA VAL A 1156 -7.66 1.79 -25.65
C VAL A 1156 -7.04 2.98 -24.93
N THR A 1157 -5.72 2.96 -24.76
CA THR A 1157 -4.98 4.01 -24.04
C THR A 1157 -4.94 5.33 -24.81
N SER A 1158 -4.65 6.45 -24.13
CA SER A 1158 -4.64 7.78 -24.75
C SER A 1158 -3.73 7.87 -25.99
N GLY A 1159 -2.51 7.32 -25.90
CA GLY A 1159 -1.58 7.26 -27.04
C GLY A 1159 -2.13 6.46 -28.22
N GLU A 1160 -2.69 5.28 -27.95
CA GLU A 1160 -3.32 4.44 -28.97
C GLU A 1160 -4.55 5.10 -29.61
N GLN A 1161 -5.34 5.85 -28.83
CA GLN A 1161 -6.47 6.64 -29.37
C GLN A 1161 -5.98 7.65 -30.41
N LEU A 1162 -4.90 8.38 -30.11
CA LEU A 1162 -4.31 9.38 -31.01
C LEU A 1162 -3.72 8.73 -32.27
N ILE A 1163 -3.04 7.59 -32.13
CA ILE A 1163 -2.51 6.81 -33.25
C ILE A 1163 -3.63 6.31 -34.15
N LYS A 1164 -4.69 5.71 -33.59
CA LYS A 1164 -5.85 5.24 -34.35
C LYS A 1164 -6.57 6.39 -35.07
N LEU A 1165 -6.69 7.56 -34.43
CA LEU A 1165 -7.23 8.76 -35.06
C LEU A 1165 -6.37 9.22 -36.23
N LEU A 1166 -5.03 9.27 -36.09
CA LEU A 1166 -4.12 9.61 -37.20
C LEU A 1166 -4.30 8.68 -38.41
N SER A 1167 -4.47 7.38 -38.18
CA SER A 1167 -4.72 6.39 -39.23
C SER A 1167 -6.01 6.68 -40.01
N LYS A 1168 -7.06 7.24 -39.38
CA LYS A 1168 -8.30 7.66 -40.06
C LYS A 1168 -8.10 8.82 -41.05
N PHE A 1169 -6.99 9.55 -40.93
CA PHE A 1169 -6.57 10.60 -41.87
C PHE A 1169 -5.48 10.13 -42.85
N GLY A 1170 -5.17 8.83 -42.87
CA GLY A 1170 -4.12 8.26 -43.73
C GLY A 1170 -2.70 8.61 -43.30
N VAL A 1171 -2.51 9.12 -42.07
CA VAL A 1171 -1.20 9.44 -41.50
C VAL A 1171 -0.71 8.23 -40.71
N ASN A 1172 -0.13 7.26 -41.42
CA ASN A 1172 0.35 5.99 -40.85
C ASN A 1172 1.87 6.03 -40.57
N GLY A 1173 2.37 5.10 -39.76
CA GLY A 1173 3.80 4.90 -39.52
C GLY A 1173 4.26 5.02 -38.07
N ILE A 1174 3.33 5.15 -37.12
CA ILE A 1174 3.56 5.00 -35.69
C ILE A 1174 2.58 3.92 -35.19
N ASN A 1175 3.09 2.90 -34.52
CA ASN A 1175 2.32 1.78 -33.98
C ASN A 1175 2.13 1.90 -32.46
N ASP A 1176 3.06 2.52 -31.76
CA ASP A 1176 3.05 2.69 -30.31
C ASP A 1176 3.66 4.03 -29.87
N ILE A 1177 3.65 4.29 -28.56
CA ILE A 1177 4.19 5.52 -27.98
C ILE A 1177 5.72 5.61 -28.09
N HIS A 1178 6.45 4.49 -28.15
CA HIS A 1178 7.91 4.51 -28.25
C HIS A 1178 8.35 4.95 -29.65
N GLU A 1179 7.66 4.50 -30.69
CA GLU A 1179 7.83 5.00 -32.06
C GLU A 1179 7.47 6.49 -32.16
N ALA A 1180 6.43 6.95 -31.46
CA ALA A 1180 6.10 8.37 -31.40
C ALA A 1180 7.24 9.20 -30.78
N ASN A 1181 7.82 8.73 -29.67
CA ASN A 1181 8.99 9.36 -29.06
C ASN A 1181 10.19 9.41 -30.02
N ASN A 1182 10.51 8.28 -30.64
CA ASN A 1182 11.63 8.18 -31.59
C ASN A 1182 11.46 9.15 -32.77
N GLU A 1183 10.25 9.25 -33.32
CA GLU A 1183 9.97 10.20 -34.39
C GLU A 1183 10.14 11.65 -33.91
N ALA A 1184 9.58 12.00 -32.74
CA ALA A 1184 9.71 13.33 -32.13
C ALA A 1184 11.17 13.72 -31.88
N LEU A 1185 11.95 12.84 -31.25
CA LEU A 1185 13.38 13.07 -30.99
C LEU A 1185 14.18 13.23 -32.28
N SER A 1186 13.82 12.53 -33.36
CA SER A 1186 14.48 12.67 -34.67
C SER A 1186 14.25 14.02 -35.35
N ILE A 1187 13.23 14.78 -34.90
CA ILE A 1187 12.88 16.09 -35.44
C ILE A 1187 13.63 17.22 -34.71
N LEU A 1188 14.10 16.98 -33.49
CA LEU A 1188 14.88 17.96 -32.72
C LEU A 1188 16.07 18.50 -33.54
N PRO A 1189 16.46 19.77 -33.31
CA PRO A 1189 17.57 20.38 -34.03
C PRO A 1189 18.89 19.67 -33.70
N THR A 1190 19.68 19.35 -34.73
CA THR A 1190 20.97 18.63 -34.59
C THR A 1190 22.19 19.57 -34.52
N ASN A 1191 22.05 20.81 -34.99
CA ASN A 1191 23.11 21.82 -34.93
C ASN A 1191 22.83 22.79 -33.77
N VAL A 1192 23.80 22.92 -32.87
CA VAL A 1192 23.76 23.89 -31.77
C VAL A 1192 24.53 25.14 -32.19
N GLU A 1193 23.90 26.04 -32.94
CA GLU A 1193 24.44 27.39 -33.08
C GLU A 1193 24.17 28.15 -31.78
N MET A 1194 25.22 28.62 -31.10
CA MET A 1194 25.08 29.52 -29.96
C MET A 1194 24.57 30.88 -30.44
N LYS A 1195 23.24 31.04 -30.45
CA LYS A 1195 22.61 32.34 -30.69
C LYS A 1195 22.87 33.27 -29.50
N LYS A 1196 23.23 34.52 -29.77
CA LYS A 1196 23.28 35.58 -28.76
C LYS A 1196 21.91 35.74 -28.10
N TYR A 1197 21.88 36.05 -26.80
CA TYR A 1197 20.65 36.32 -26.06
C TYR A 1197 20.08 37.68 -26.44
N ASN A 1198 18.76 37.81 -26.54
CA ASN A 1198 18.15 39.08 -26.90
C ASN A 1198 17.56 39.81 -25.68
N LEU A 1199 18.05 41.01 -25.37
CA LEU A 1199 17.38 41.91 -24.45
C LEU A 1199 16.12 42.47 -25.11
N THR A 1200 14.99 42.35 -24.43
CA THR A 1200 13.69 42.73 -24.99
C THR A 1200 12.98 43.66 -24.02
N TYR A 1201 12.55 44.82 -24.49
CA TYR A 1201 11.77 45.77 -23.70
C TYR A 1201 10.33 45.29 -23.56
N THR A 1202 9.79 45.29 -22.34
CA THR A 1202 8.37 45.00 -22.06
C THR A 1202 7.59 46.29 -21.85
N ASN A 1203 6.32 46.34 -22.29
CA ASN A 1203 5.53 47.58 -22.25
C ASN A 1203 4.70 47.73 -20.96
N ALA A 1204 4.16 46.63 -20.44
CA ALA A 1204 3.29 46.63 -19.26
C ALA A 1204 3.41 45.28 -18.54
N GLU A 1205 2.91 45.22 -17.31
CA GLU A 1205 2.73 43.97 -16.59
C GLU A 1205 1.62 43.14 -17.26
N THR A 1206 1.91 41.89 -17.63
CA THR A 1206 0.84 40.95 -17.99
C THR A 1206 0.15 40.50 -16.70
N SER A 1207 -0.98 41.11 -16.35
CA SER A 1207 -1.58 40.99 -15.01
C SER A 1207 -2.38 39.72 -14.73
N GLU A 1208 -2.72 38.88 -15.72
CA GLU A 1208 -3.68 37.79 -15.50
C GLU A 1208 -3.25 36.47 -16.14
N GLN A 1209 -2.80 35.52 -15.31
CA GLN A 1209 -2.96 34.10 -15.65
C GLN A 1209 -4.45 33.83 -15.82
N MET A 1210 -4.89 33.37 -16.99
CA MET A 1210 -6.31 33.09 -17.22
C MET A 1210 -6.80 31.84 -16.45
N PHE A 1211 -5.88 30.94 -16.08
CA PHE A 1211 -6.18 29.65 -15.47
C PHE A 1211 -5.29 29.36 -14.27
N LYS A 1212 -5.86 28.71 -13.25
CA LYS A 1212 -5.16 28.19 -12.07
C LYS A 1212 -4.85 26.70 -12.23
N TYR A 1213 -4.12 26.14 -11.26
CA TYR A 1213 -3.82 24.69 -11.16
C TYR A 1213 -3.19 24.08 -12.42
N GLY A 1214 -2.53 24.90 -13.23
CA GLY A 1214 -2.01 24.51 -14.53
C GLY A 1214 -3.05 23.95 -15.50
N CYS A 1215 -4.32 24.37 -15.39
CA CYS A 1215 -5.44 23.92 -16.22
C CYS A 1215 -5.72 22.39 -16.09
N ASN A 1216 -5.44 21.79 -14.94
CA ASN A 1216 -5.52 20.35 -14.76
C ASN A 1216 -6.43 19.96 -13.60
N TYR A 1217 -7.44 19.14 -13.91
CA TYR A 1217 -8.44 18.69 -12.94
C TYR A 1217 -7.85 17.95 -11.73
N ILE A 1218 -6.88 17.05 -11.94
CA ILE A 1218 -6.25 16.26 -10.85
C ILE A 1218 -5.53 17.19 -9.86
N MET A 1219 -4.79 18.19 -10.36
CA MET A 1219 -4.12 19.17 -9.50
C MET A 1219 -5.11 20.02 -8.73
N LYS A 1220 -6.16 20.53 -9.39
CA LYS A 1220 -7.23 21.30 -8.76
C LYS A 1220 -7.91 20.49 -7.65
N ARG A 1221 -8.35 19.26 -7.97
CA ARG A 1221 -9.02 18.36 -7.03
C ARG A 1221 -8.17 18.14 -5.79
N PHE A 1222 -6.89 17.84 -5.96
CA PHE A 1222 -5.98 17.66 -4.82
C PHE A 1222 -5.84 18.94 -3.99
N ASP A 1223 -5.56 20.09 -4.60
CA ASP A 1223 -5.40 21.36 -3.86
C ASP A 1223 -6.67 21.71 -3.07
N GLU A 1224 -7.86 21.58 -3.68
CA GLU A 1224 -9.16 21.84 -3.03
C GLU A 1224 -9.46 20.86 -1.89
N GLU A 1225 -9.27 19.56 -2.11
CA GLU A 1225 -9.48 18.52 -1.07
C GLU A 1225 -8.48 18.69 0.09
N PHE A 1226 -7.23 19.00 -0.23
CA PHE A 1226 -6.17 19.21 0.76
C PHE A 1226 -6.43 20.42 1.64
N GLU A 1227 -6.76 21.57 1.03
CA GLU A 1227 -7.09 22.78 1.77
C GLU A 1227 -8.37 22.62 2.60
N LYS A 1228 -9.38 21.94 2.06
CA LYS A 1228 -10.61 21.64 2.80
C LYS A 1228 -10.34 20.74 4.00
N ALA A 1229 -9.44 19.76 3.88
CA ALA A 1229 -9.09 18.85 4.97
C ALA A 1229 -8.35 19.57 6.10
N LEU A 1230 -7.45 20.52 5.79
CA LEU A 1230 -6.71 21.28 6.81
C LEU A 1230 -7.56 22.31 7.57
N ARG A 1231 -8.71 22.72 7.02
CA ARG A 1231 -9.64 23.67 7.67
C ARG A 1231 -10.65 23.01 8.62
N LYS A 1232 -10.80 21.68 8.56
CA LYS A 1232 -11.67 20.89 9.44
C LYS A 1232 -10.92 20.51 10.70
#